data_AF-A0A1V4ZRG2-F1
#
_entry.id   AF-A0A1V4ZRG2-F1
#
_cell.length_a   1.000
_cell.length_b   1.000
_cell.length_c   1.000
_cell.angle_alpha   90.00
_cell.angle_beta   90.00
_cell.angle_gamma   90.00
#
_symmetry.space_group_name_H-M   'P 1'
#
loop_
_entity.id
_entity.type
_entity.pdbx_description
1 polymer ?
#
loop_
_entity_poly.entity_id
_entity_poly.type
_entity_poly.pdbx_seq_one_letter_code
_entity_poly.pdbx_strand_id
1 'polypeptide(L)'
;MIVNIMSHYRGTAAVSAHADGSSLFREKTIRTLFFFTAFFAVIVVSFILLFLVNDGLPIFAEVGVADFLFGPDWAPTAAEPLYGIFPLIIGTILVTIGAMAFAVPLSIGCAVYIAELASPRMKAVLKPAIELLAGIPSVVYGFFGLIVLTDFIRIVFNLPTGETWLAASVLLGIMALPTIVSVSEDAISAVPREFKEGSLATGATTWQTISRVIVPAALSGIAAAIILGIGRAVGETMAVMMVAGNAAIIPDPFWNILSPLRTLTGTLGIEMGEVPVGSVHYNALFGVAVVLLVITLTINLLAVAILRYLKEGRISSPAGKPFVSFETKENILFISGMILFGLLLVSLTFLPWGLGPVLLLAGLLWFTVRPFLSERTVQQIAFAGITAATLTVLAILVIILQDIVINGIPALSWEFLTQSPLDSGREGGIFPAIVGTLYLVTGAIAIALPIGIGAAVYLVEYTREGRVTQLIRTGVDLLNGTPSIVFGLFGFAFIVLFLNTGVSMLAGQVTLALMVLPTVIRTAEESLKSIPQSLREGSLALGATQWQTIGRVVLPPAVPGILTGAILSIGRAAGETAPIMFTAVVFSSRFLPDSVFDPVMALPYHLFILATNVPGASANKYGTALVLLLLVIGFYSVAIVVRTQFRNNMRV
;
A
#
# COMPACT_ATOMS: atom_id res chain seq x y z
N MET A 1 33.55 17.64 -7.60
CA MET A 1 32.41 16.72 -7.79
C MET A 1 32.11 16.45 -9.27
N ILE A 2 32.10 17.48 -10.14
CA ILE A 2 31.92 17.33 -11.62
C ILE A 2 33.13 16.66 -12.31
N VAL A 3 34.34 16.83 -11.79
CA VAL A 3 35.57 16.27 -12.38
C VAL A 3 35.67 14.75 -12.25
N ASN A 4 35.05 14.15 -11.23
CA ASN A 4 35.03 12.69 -11.05
C ASN A 4 34.02 11.97 -11.97
N ILE A 5 33.21 12.74 -12.71
CA ILE A 5 32.31 12.24 -13.76
C ILE A 5 33.08 12.07 -15.09
N MET A 6 34.20 12.79 -15.29
CA MET A 6 34.97 12.75 -16.54
C MET A 6 36.04 11.66 -16.62
N SER A 7 36.51 11.11 -15.50
CA SER A 7 37.47 9.98 -15.50
C SER A 7 36.85 8.65 -15.96
N HIS A 8 35.52 8.60 -16.12
CA HIS A 8 34.73 7.40 -16.43
C HIS A 8 34.68 7.02 -17.92
N TYR A 9 35.40 7.73 -18.80
CA TYR A 9 35.38 7.50 -20.25
C TYR A 9 36.27 6.34 -20.74
N ARG A 10 37.23 5.84 -19.94
CA ARG A 10 38.27 4.93 -20.44
C ARG A 10 37.83 3.48 -20.67
N GLY A 11 36.73 3.02 -20.07
CA GLY A 11 36.24 1.64 -20.24
C GLY A 11 35.25 1.45 -21.39
N THR A 12 34.55 2.51 -21.79
CA THR A 12 33.58 2.52 -22.90
C THR A 12 34.16 3.07 -24.21
N ALA A 13 35.24 3.85 -24.14
CA ALA A 13 35.90 4.43 -25.31
C ALA A 13 36.56 3.40 -26.24
N ALA A 14 36.82 2.16 -25.79
CA ALA A 14 37.46 1.15 -26.62
C ALA A 14 36.55 0.58 -27.72
N VAL A 15 35.21 0.73 -27.60
CA VAL A 15 34.24 0.21 -28.58
C VAL A 15 33.56 1.35 -29.37
N SER A 16 33.68 2.61 -28.93
CA SER A 16 32.98 3.76 -29.54
C SER A 16 33.78 4.52 -30.62
N ALA A 17 34.86 3.96 -31.15
CA ALA A 17 35.76 4.65 -32.09
C ALA A 17 35.13 5.00 -33.46
N HIS A 18 33.86 4.62 -33.70
CA HIS A 18 33.11 4.90 -34.93
C HIS A 18 31.82 5.72 -34.72
N ALA A 19 31.61 6.29 -33.53
CA ALA A 19 30.43 7.11 -33.26
C ALA A 19 30.63 8.56 -33.78
N ASP A 20 29.78 8.98 -34.73
CA ASP A 20 29.72 10.36 -35.23
C ASP A 20 29.51 11.37 -34.08
N GLY A 21 30.14 12.55 -34.12
CA GLY A 21 30.12 13.53 -33.03
C GLY A 21 28.71 13.99 -32.62
N SER A 22 27.78 13.95 -33.57
CA SER A 22 26.34 14.20 -33.36
C SER A 22 25.67 13.16 -32.43
N SER A 23 26.10 11.91 -32.51
CA SER A 23 25.55 10.78 -31.73
C SER A 23 25.98 10.82 -30.26
N LEU A 24 27.21 11.24 -29.98
CA LEU A 24 27.75 11.41 -28.63
C LEU A 24 27.10 12.59 -27.89
N PHE A 25 26.86 13.71 -28.59
CA PHE A 25 26.12 14.84 -28.03
C PHE A 25 24.69 14.45 -27.66
N ARG A 26 23.99 13.75 -28.58
CA ARG A 26 22.63 13.25 -28.32
C ARG A 26 22.58 12.34 -27.10
N GLU A 27 23.55 11.46 -26.96
CA GLU A 27 23.64 10.52 -25.83
C GLU A 27 23.87 11.23 -24.49
N LYS A 28 24.78 12.21 -24.46
CA LYS A 28 25.02 13.02 -23.26
C LYS A 28 23.78 13.80 -22.83
N THR A 29 23.04 14.36 -23.78
CA THR A 29 21.78 15.07 -23.52
C THR A 29 20.71 14.14 -22.94
N ILE A 30 20.51 12.97 -23.55
CA ILE A 30 19.52 11.98 -23.08
C ILE A 30 19.85 11.47 -21.68
N ARG A 31 21.12 11.13 -21.43
CA ARG A 31 21.59 10.71 -20.10
C ARG A 31 21.35 11.78 -19.04
N THR A 32 21.57 13.05 -19.40
CA THR A 32 21.39 14.18 -18.48
C THR A 32 19.91 14.40 -18.18
N LEU A 33 19.04 14.31 -19.18
CA LEU A 33 17.59 14.37 -19.00
C LEU A 33 17.10 13.27 -18.04
N PHE A 34 17.51 12.03 -18.28
CA PHE A 34 17.10 10.91 -17.43
C PHE A 34 17.69 10.96 -16.01
N PHE A 35 18.89 11.55 -15.85
CA PHE A 35 19.42 11.84 -14.51
C PHE A 35 18.50 12.80 -13.74
N PHE A 36 18.04 13.88 -14.39
CA PHE A 36 17.12 14.82 -13.74
C PHE A 36 15.77 14.19 -13.42
N THR A 37 15.20 13.34 -14.28
CA THR A 37 13.97 12.61 -13.96
C THR A 37 14.16 11.65 -12.79
N ALA A 38 15.33 11.00 -12.68
CA ALA A 38 15.65 10.12 -11.55
C ALA A 38 15.85 10.92 -10.25
N PHE A 39 16.57 12.04 -10.32
CA PHE A 39 16.84 12.91 -9.18
C PHE A 39 15.60 13.68 -8.72
N PHE A 40 14.62 13.90 -9.61
CA PHE A 40 13.35 14.55 -9.29
C PHE A 40 12.62 13.88 -8.12
N ALA A 41 12.61 12.54 -8.05
CA ALA A 41 12.00 11.82 -6.92
C ALA A 41 12.63 12.22 -5.57
N VAL A 42 13.96 12.38 -5.51
CA VAL A 42 14.68 12.80 -4.30
C VAL A 42 14.33 14.24 -3.92
N ILE A 43 14.25 15.13 -4.91
CA ILE A 43 13.83 16.52 -4.71
C ILE A 43 12.42 16.58 -4.13
N VAL A 44 11.48 15.81 -4.70
CA VAL A 44 10.09 15.75 -4.23
C VAL A 44 10.02 15.29 -2.79
N VAL A 45 10.69 14.20 -2.40
CA VAL A 45 10.74 13.77 -0.99
C VAL A 45 11.24 14.90 -0.12
N SER A 46 12.36 15.51 -0.51
CA SER A 46 13.01 16.55 0.27
C SER A 46 12.09 17.75 0.44
N PHE A 47 11.32 18.13 -0.59
CA PHE A 47 10.32 19.20 -0.50
C PHE A 47 9.14 18.83 0.38
N ILE A 48 8.59 17.62 0.27
CA ILE A 48 7.55 17.14 1.19
C ILE A 48 8.04 17.25 2.63
N LEU A 49 9.23 16.72 2.94
CA LEU A 49 9.82 16.78 4.27
C LEU A 49 10.01 18.23 4.75
N LEU A 50 10.57 19.09 3.90
CA LEU A 50 10.86 20.48 4.26
C LEU A 50 9.57 21.27 4.53
N PHE A 51 8.54 21.15 3.68
CA PHE A 51 7.27 21.85 3.89
C PHE A 51 6.54 21.35 5.14
N LEU A 52 6.47 20.03 5.34
CA LEU A 52 5.81 19.48 6.53
C LEU A 52 6.51 19.92 7.81
N VAL A 53 7.84 19.87 7.84
CA VAL A 53 8.61 20.31 9.00
C VAL A 53 8.52 21.82 9.19
N ASN A 54 8.60 22.62 8.13
CA ASN A 54 8.50 24.08 8.23
C ASN A 54 7.17 24.52 8.83
N ASP A 55 6.06 23.95 8.37
CA ASP A 55 4.72 24.32 8.83
C ASP A 55 4.36 23.65 10.16
N GLY A 56 5.00 22.52 10.48
CA GLY A 56 4.82 21.80 11.74
C GLY A 56 5.71 22.30 12.89
N LEU A 57 6.85 22.94 12.62
CA LEU A 57 7.77 23.42 13.65
C LEU A 57 7.17 24.43 14.65
N PRO A 58 6.33 25.39 14.23
CA PRO A 58 5.76 26.40 15.13
C PRO A 58 5.00 25.81 16.31
N ILE A 59 4.27 24.70 16.15
CA ILE A 59 3.49 24.11 17.26
C ILE A 59 4.38 23.63 18.40
N PHE A 60 5.58 23.14 18.10
CA PHE A 60 6.51 22.68 19.13
C PHE A 60 7.13 23.84 19.91
N ALA A 61 7.16 25.05 19.34
CA ALA A 61 7.58 26.24 20.04
C ALA A 61 6.46 26.80 20.94
N GLU A 62 5.20 26.66 20.54
CA GLU A 62 4.05 27.15 21.31
C GLU A 62 3.64 26.19 22.44
N VAL A 63 3.52 24.90 22.15
CA VAL A 63 3.02 23.89 23.11
C VAL A 63 4.18 23.16 23.80
N GLY A 64 5.34 23.03 23.15
CA GLY A 64 6.43 22.18 23.60
C GLY A 64 6.32 20.74 23.05
N VAL A 65 7.47 20.12 22.77
CA VAL A 65 7.53 18.77 22.16
C VAL A 65 6.91 17.70 23.06
N ALA A 66 7.18 17.75 24.37
CA ALA A 66 6.68 16.75 25.30
C ALA A 66 5.16 16.84 25.46
N ASP A 67 4.63 18.05 25.65
CA ASP A 67 3.19 18.27 25.85
C ASP A 67 2.40 18.03 24.57
N PHE A 68 2.98 18.33 23.39
CA PHE A 68 2.37 17.95 22.12
C PHE A 68 2.30 16.41 21.96
N LEU A 69 3.41 15.69 22.17
CA LEU A 69 3.48 14.24 21.92
C LEU A 69 2.77 13.39 22.98
N PHE A 70 2.89 13.76 24.25
CA PHE A 70 2.40 12.99 25.40
C PHE A 70 1.19 13.64 26.09
N GLY A 71 0.73 14.79 25.60
CA GLY A 71 -0.47 15.44 26.10
C GLY A 71 -1.71 14.53 25.94
N PRO A 72 -2.54 14.40 26.98
CA PRO A 72 -3.63 13.41 27.01
C PRO A 72 -4.86 13.82 26.19
N ASP A 73 -4.98 15.09 25.80
CA ASP A 73 -6.20 15.64 25.23
C ASP A 73 -5.95 16.33 23.87
N TRP A 74 -6.69 15.90 22.85
CA TRP A 74 -6.81 16.60 21.57
C TRP A 74 -8.16 17.33 21.53
N ALA A 75 -8.13 18.63 21.83
CA ALA A 75 -9.32 19.48 21.85
C ALA A 75 -8.98 20.89 21.31
N PRO A 76 -8.64 21.02 20.02
CA PRO A 76 -8.21 22.29 19.42
C PRO A 76 -9.33 23.35 19.37
N THR A 77 -10.59 22.92 19.41
CA THR A 77 -11.78 23.79 19.40
C THR A 77 -12.33 24.12 20.79
N ALA A 78 -11.66 23.67 21.87
CA ALA A 78 -12.07 23.99 23.23
C ALA A 78 -11.81 25.48 23.56
N ALA A 79 -12.43 25.98 24.63
CA ALA A 79 -12.23 27.36 25.09
C ALA A 79 -10.74 27.66 25.38
N GLU A 80 -10.04 26.68 25.94
CA GLU A 80 -8.57 26.63 25.97
C GLU A 80 -8.12 25.51 25.02
N PRO A 81 -7.51 25.85 23.87
CA PRO A 81 -7.10 24.85 22.89
C PRO A 81 -6.05 23.89 23.44
N LEU A 82 -6.32 22.59 23.36
CA LEU A 82 -5.41 21.52 23.75
C LEU A 82 -4.97 20.73 22.51
N TYR A 83 -3.65 20.56 22.36
CA TYR A 83 -3.04 19.94 21.17
C TYR A 83 -2.26 18.64 21.50
N GLY A 84 -2.62 17.95 22.57
CA GLY A 84 -2.00 16.68 22.95
C GLY A 84 -2.39 15.56 21.98
N ILE A 85 -1.42 15.02 21.23
CA ILE A 85 -1.68 14.01 20.19
C ILE A 85 -1.53 12.57 20.68
N PHE A 86 -1.30 12.36 21.98
CA PHE A 86 -1.09 11.02 22.54
C PHE A 86 -2.26 10.05 22.27
N PRO A 87 -3.54 10.45 22.41
CA PRO A 87 -4.67 9.59 22.04
C PRO A 87 -4.66 9.17 20.58
N LEU A 88 -4.20 10.05 19.68
CA LEU A 88 -4.14 9.80 18.24
C LEU A 88 -3.04 8.79 17.88
N ILE A 89 -1.89 8.90 18.56
CA ILE A 89 -0.78 7.94 18.43
C ILE A 89 -1.23 6.56 18.91
N ILE A 90 -1.81 6.49 20.11
CA ILE A 90 -2.34 5.25 20.68
C ILE A 90 -3.40 4.65 19.76
N GLY A 91 -4.34 5.45 19.27
CA GLY A 91 -5.37 4.97 18.35
C GLY A 91 -4.82 4.39 17.06
N THR A 92 -3.80 5.03 16.48
CA THR A 92 -3.11 4.55 15.27
C THR A 92 -2.39 3.21 15.51
N ILE A 93 -1.68 3.09 16.64
CA ILE A 93 -0.96 1.87 17.01
C ILE A 93 -1.93 0.72 17.28
N LEU A 94 -2.97 0.97 18.09
CA LEU A 94 -3.98 -0.01 18.47
C LEU A 94 -4.69 -0.60 17.26
N VAL A 95 -5.16 0.25 16.34
CA VAL A 95 -5.80 -0.21 15.09
C VAL A 95 -4.82 -0.99 14.21
N THR A 96 -3.57 -0.54 14.10
CA THR A 96 -2.55 -1.23 13.29
C THR A 96 -2.24 -2.62 13.86
N ILE A 97 -2.06 -2.74 15.17
CA ILE A 97 -1.81 -4.03 15.84
C ILE A 97 -3.01 -4.96 15.66
N GLY A 98 -4.24 -4.46 15.87
CA GLY A 98 -5.46 -5.23 15.65
C GLY A 98 -5.60 -5.72 14.21
N ALA A 99 -5.31 -4.85 13.24
CA ALA A 99 -5.31 -5.19 11.82
C ALA A 99 -4.31 -6.29 11.48
N MET A 100 -3.08 -6.22 12.02
CA MET A 100 -2.06 -7.25 11.76
C MET A 100 -2.37 -8.57 12.46
N ALA A 101 -2.93 -8.54 13.67
CA ALA A 101 -3.36 -9.74 14.37
C ALA A 101 -4.38 -10.55 13.56
N PHE A 102 -5.25 -9.87 12.80
CA PHE A 102 -6.18 -10.48 11.87
C PHE A 102 -5.53 -10.86 10.52
N ALA A 103 -4.81 -9.93 9.90
CA ALA A 103 -4.34 -10.07 8.53
C ALA A 103 -3.20 -11.07 8.37
N VAL A 104 -2.22 -11.06 9.27
CA VAL A 104 -0.99 -11.88 9.16
C VAL A 104 -1.29 -13.38 9.12
N PRO A 105 -2.04 -13.98 10.07
CA PRO A 105 -2.29 -15.42 10.06
C PRO A 105 -3.08 -15.87 8.83
N LEU A 106 -4.11 -15.11 8.44
CA LEU A 106 -4.91 -15.41 7.25
C LEU A 106 -4.07 -15.30 5.97
N SER A 107 -3.21 -14.27 5.89
CA SER A 107 -2.39 -14.03 4.71
C SER A 107 -1.30 -15.07 4.53
N ILE A 108 -0.59 -15.45 5.60
CA ILE A 108 0.44 -16.48 5.53
C ILE A 108 -0.18 -17.82 5.18
N GLY A 109 -1.33 -18.17 5.80
CA GLY A 109 -2.07 -19.37 5.45
C GLY A 109 -2.43 -19.39 3.96
N CYS A 110 -3.03 -18.32 3.45
CA CYS A 110 -3.40 -18.20 2.05
C CYS A 110 -2.18 -18.25 1.10
N ALA A 111 -1.08 -17.59 1.43
CA ALA A 111 0.16 -17.63 0.67
C ALA A 111 0.75 -19.05 0.59
N VAL A 112 0.78 -19.77 1.72
CA VAL A 112 1.23 -21.18 1.76
C VAL A 112 0.31 -22.06 0.93
N TYR A 113 -1.01 -21.85 0.98
CA TYR A 113 -1.95 -22.61 0.13
C TYR A 113 -1.64 -22.41 -1.35
N ILE A 114 -1.50 -21.16 -1.79
CA ILE A 114 -1.30 -20.83 -3.21
C ILE A 114 0.07 -21.31 -3.71
N ALA A 115 1.11 -21.22 -2.88
CA ALA A 115 2.46 -21.64 -3.26
C ALA A 115 2.62 -23.17 -3.27
N GLU A 116 2.10 -23.87 -2.26
CA GLU A 116 2.48 -25.26 -1.99
C GLU A 116 1.35 -26.29 -2.16
N LEU A 117 0.08 -25.90 -1.99
CA LEU A 117 -1.06 -26.83 -1.98
C LEU A 117 -1.98 -26.70 -3.20
N ALA A 118 -2.05 -25.50 -3.79
CA ALA A 118 -2.95 -25.20 -4.88
C ALA A 118 -2.53 -25.89 -6.19
N SER A 119 -3.49 -26.54 -6.86
CA SER A 119 -3.30 -27.02 -8.23
C SER A 119 -3.07 -25.86 -9.20
N PRO A 120 -2.45 -26.06 -10.38
CA PRO A 120 -2.23 -24.99 -11.36
C PRO A 120 -3.51 -24.24 -11.76
N ARG A 121 -4.64 -24.95 -11.84
CA ARG A 121 -5.96 -24.35 -12.11
C ARG A 121 -6.43 -23.47 -10.96
N MET A 122 -6.28 -23.95 -9.73
CA MET A 122 -6.67 -23.18 -8.54
C MET A 122 -5.79 -21.92 -8.40
N LYS A 123 -4.48 -22.03 -8.61
CA LYS A 123 -3.56 -20.89 -8.60
C LYS A 123 -3.94 -19.83 -9.65
N ALA A 124 -4.40 -20.25 -10.83
CA ALA A 124 -4.87 -19.37 -11.89
C ALA A 124 -6.17 -18.61 -11.54
N VAL A 125 -6.93 -19.05 -10.53
CA VAL A 125 -8.14 -18.35 -10.03
C VAL A 125 -7.84 -17.54 -8.77
N LEU A 126 -7.12 -18.13 -7.81
CA LEU A 126 -6.84 -17.50 -6.51
C LEU A 126 -5.96 -16.26 -6.64
N LYS A 127 -4.89 -16.31 -7.44
CA LYS A 127 -3.96 -15.18 -7.55
C LYS A 127 -4.66 -13.93 -8.13
N PRO A 128 -5.39 -14.01 -9.27
CA PRO A 128 -6.20 -12.88 -9.73
C PRO A 128 -7.27 -12.42 -8.76
N ALA A 129 -7.92 -13.31 -8.00
CA ALA A 129 -8.91 -12.92 -7.01
C ALA A 129 -8.31 -12.07 -5.87
N ILE A 130 -7.10 -12.42 -5.42
CA ILE A 130 -6.38 -11.65 -4.38
C ILE A 130 -5.85 -10.33 -4.96
N GLU A 131 -5.38 -10.33 -6.20
CA GLU A 131 -5.01 -9.09 -6.90
C GLU A 131 -6.22 -8.17 -7.09
N LEU A 132 -7.42 -8.73 -7.34
CA LEU A 132 -8.67 -7.97 -7.41
C LEU A 132 -9.01 -7.31 -6.08
N LEU A 133 -8.77 -7.99 -4.95
CA LEU A 133 -8.93 -7.42 -3.61
C LEU A 133 -8.01 -6.19 -3.42
N ALA A 134 -6.76 -6.21 -3.93
CA ALA A 134 -5.89 -5.03 -3.92
C ALA A 134 -6.38 -3.89 -4.82
N GLY A 135 -7.19 -4.21 -5.84
CA GLY A 135 -7.76 -3.23 -6.77
C GLY A 135 -9.00 -2.50 -6.26
N ILE A 136 -9.60 -2.92 -5.13
CA ILE A 136 -10.75 -2.23 -4.55
C ILE A 136 -10.27 -0.91 -3.90
N PRO A 137 -10.85 0.25 -4.26
CA PRO A 137 -10.50 1.53 -3.65
C PRO A 137 -10.73 1.59 -2.14
N SER A 138 -9.89 2.32 -1.41
CA SER A 138 -9.98 2.41 0.06
C SER A 138 -11.29 3.00 0.56
N VAL A 139 -11.86 3.97 -0.16
CA VAL A 139 -13.18 4.53 0.16
C VAL A 139 -14.31 3.52 -0.07
N VAL A 140 -14.16 2.59 -1.01
CA VAL A 140 -15.14 1.51 -1.23
C VAL A 140 -15.07 0.50 -0.07
N TYR A 141 -13.87 0.20 0.43
CA TYR A 141 -13.70 -0.53 1.69
C TYR A 141 -14.34 0.22 2.86
N GLY A 142 -14.05 1.52 3.02
CA GLY A 142 -14.64 2.37 4.06
C GLY A 142 -16.16 2.38 4.02
N PHE A 143 -16.74 2.50 2.83
CA PHE A 143 -18.17 2.44 2.60
C PHE A 143 -18.78 1.08 3.00
N PHE A 144 -18.20 -0.02 2.51
CA PHE A 144 -18.61 -1.37 2.91
C PHE A 144 -18.50 -1.55 4.43
N GLY A 145 -17.40 -1.10 5.03
CA GLY A 145 -17.18 -1.18 6.46
C GLY A 145 -18.23 -0.41 7.26
N LEU A 146 -18.56 0.81 6.83
CA LEU A 146 -19.54 1.68 7.48
C LEU A 146 -21.00 1.16 7.37
N ILE A 147 -21.36 0.42 6.33
CA ILE A 147 -22.73 -0.09 6.20
C ILE A 147 -22.88 -1.52 6.72
N VAL A 148 -21.91 -2.39 6.42
CA VAL A 148 -22.04 -3.82 6.72
C VAL A 148 -21.32 -4.17 8.02
N LEU A 149 -20.05 -3.79 8.16
CA LEU A 149 -19.22 -4.24 9.29
C LEU A 149 -19.62 -3.55 10.60
N THR A 150 -19.78 -2.23 10.59
CA THR A 150 -20.23 -1.49 11.77
C THR A 150 -21.65 -1.91 12.15
N ASP A 151 -22.58 -2.06 11.19
CA ASP A 151 -23.94 -2.51 11.52
C ASP A 151 -23.95 -3.93 12.11
N PHE A 152 -23.14 -4.83 11.57
CA PHE A 152 -22.93 -6.16 12.15
C PHE A 152 -22.42 -6.08 13.60
N ILE A 153 -21.39 -5.26 13.86
CA ILE A 153 -20.86 -5.06 15.22
C ILE A 153 -21.91 -4.45 16.14
N ARG A 154 -22.67 -3.46 15.65
CA ARG A 154 -23.76 -2.79 16.37
C ARG A 154 -24.81 -3.79 16.84
N ILE A 155 -25.25 -4.68 15.95
CA ILE A 155 -26.28 -5.69 16.22
C ILE A 155 -25.74 -6.79 17.16
N VAL A 156 -24.56 -7.33 16.86
CA VAL A 156 -24.00 -8.47 17.61
C VAL A 156 -23.61 -8.09 19.03
N PHE A 157 -23.02 -6.91 19.22
CA PHE A 157 -22.55 -6.44 20.52
C PHE A 157 -23.52 -5.48 21.22
N ASN A 158 -24.70 -5.23 20.64
CA ASN A 158 -25.74 -4.34 21.16
C ASN A 158 -25.19 -2.94 21.54
N LEU A 159 -24.49 -2.31 20.59
CA LEU A 159 -23.85 -1.01 20.78
C LEU A 159 -24.73 0.12 20.18
N PRO A 160 -24.59 1.38 20.65
CA PRO A 160 -25.27 2.53 20.05
C PRO A 160 -24.88 2.74 18.58
N THR A 161 -23.59 2.61 18.29
CA THR A 161 -22.99 2.61 16.95
C THR A 161 -22.03 1.43 16.86
N GLY A 162 -21.75 0.96 15.65
CA GLY A 162 -20.73 -0.06 15.42
C GLY A 162 -19.35 0.49 15.08
N GLU A 163 -19.19 1.81 15.17
CA GLU A 163 -17.97 2.52 14.82
C GLU A 163 -16.96 2.39 15.95
N THR A 164 -16.05 1.43 15.80
CA THR A 164 -15.17 0.96 16.86
C THR A 164 -13.78 0.72 16.30
N TRP A 165 -12.77 0.68 17.18
CA TRP A 165 -11.44 0.29 16.73
C TRP A 165 -11.33 -1.16 16.27
N LEU A 166 -12.22 -2.06 16.73
CA LEU A 166 -12.38 -3.39 16.14
C LEU A 166 -12.81 -3.30 14.66
N ALA A 167 -13.82 -2.49 14.36
CA ALA A 167 -14.29 -2.29 12.98
C ALA A 167 -13.15 -1.76 12.10
N ALA A 168 -12.42 -0.74 12.57
CA ALA A 168 -11.25 -0.20 11.87
C ALA A 168 -10.15 -1.26 11.69
N SER A 169 -9.83 -2.04 12.73
CA SER A 169 -8.80 -3.08 12.69
C SER A 169 -9.14 -4.17 11.68
N VAL A 170 -10.36 -4.70 11.69
CA VAL A 170 -10.81 -5.73 10.75
C VAL A 170 -10.76 -5.19 9.32
N LEU A 171 -11.27 -3.98 9.09
CA LEU A 171 -11.30 -3.38 7.76
C LEU A 171 -9.88 -3.14 7.21
N LEU A 172 -8.99 -2.54 8.00
CA LEU A 172 -7.59 -2.37 7.61
C LEU A 172 -6.86 -3.70 7.43
N GLY A 173 -7.19 -4.69 8.25
CA GLY A 173 -6.68 -6.04 8.12
C GLY A 173 -7.03 -6.63 6.76
N ILE A 174 -8.30 -6.52 6.34
CA ILE A 174 -8.79 -6.94 5.02
C ILE A 174 -7.99 -6.24 3.90
N MET A 175 -7.76 -4.94 4.02
CA MET A 175 -7.00 -4.15 3.04
C MET A 175 -5.50 -4.53 2.98
N ALA A 176 -4.93 -5.01 4.09
CA ALA A 176 -3.56 -5.49 4.14
C ALA A 176 -3.39 -6.92 3.59
N LEU A 177 -4.45 -7.75 3.62
CA LEU A 177 -4.43 -9.14 3.13
C LEU A 177 -3.78 -9.30 1.77
N PRO A 178 -4.20 -8.61 0.69
CA PRO A 178 -3.69 -8.91 -0.64
C PRO A 178 -2.21 -8.54 -0.79
N THR A 179 -1.74 -7.52 -0.06
CA THR A 179 -0.33 -7.14 -0.03
C THR A 179 0.51 -8.23 0.65
N ILE A 180 0.08 -8.70 1.82
CA ILE A 180 0.82 -9.71 2.57
C ILE A 180 0.78 -11.05 1.84
N VAL A 181 -0.38 -11.46 1.29
CA VAL A 181 -0.50 -12.73 0.55
C VAL A 181 0.38 -12.74 -0.68
N SER A 182 0.29 -11.73 -1.56
CA SER A 182 1.01 -11.74 -2.84
C SER A 182 2.53 -11.78 -2.63
N VAL A 183 3.05 -10.92 -1.74
CA VAL A 183 4.50 -10.85 -1.48
C VAL A 183 5.00 -12.09 -0.74
N SER A 184 4.21 -12.64 0.19
CA SER A 184 4.57 -13.89 0.89
C SER A 184 4.54 -15.08 -0.06
N GLU A 185 3.58 -15.15 -0.99
CA GLU A 185 3.47 -16.23 -1.98
C GLU A 185 4.67 -16.23 -2.92
N ASP A 186 5.06 -15.06 -3.44
CA ASP A 186 6.24 -14.93 -4.28
C ASP A 186 7.52 -15.34 -3.52
N ALA A 187 7.63 -14.98 -2.24
CA ALA A 187 8.75 -15.37 -1.39
C ALA A 187 8.83 -16.89 -1.13
N ILE A 188 7.68 -17.54 -0.91
CA ILE A 188 7.60 -18.99 -0.71
C ILE A 188 7.89 -19.72 -2.03
N SER A 189 7.30 -19.29 -3.13
CA SER A 189 7.50 -19.86 -4.47
C SER A 189 8.94 -19.70 -4.98
N ALA A 190 9.70 -18.73 -4.47
CA ALA A 190 11.11 -18.52 -4.82
C ALA A 190 12.07 -19.50 -4.10
N VAL A 191 11.60 -20.28 -3.13
CA VAL A 191 12.44 -21.29 -2.45
C VAL A 191 12.85 -22.38 -3.45
N PRO A 192 14.16 -22.67 -3.61
CA PRO A 192 14.64 -23.70 -4.53
C PRO A 192 14.00 -25.07 -4.27
N ARG A 193 13.61 -25.77 -5.34
CA ARG A 193 12.87 -27.05 -5.27
C ARG A 193 13.68 -28.16 -4.60
N GLU A 194 15.00 -28.07 -4.66
CA GLU A 194 15.94 -29.02 -4.07
C GLU A 194 15.77 -29.13 -2.56
N PHE A 195 15.41 -28.04 -1.87
CA PHE A 195 15.13 -28.08 -0.43
C PHE A 195 13.88 -28.89 -0.12
N LYS A 196 12.84 -28.78 -0.95
CA LYS A 196 11.59 -29.52 -0.81
C LYS A 196 11.81 -31.01 -1.10
N GLU A 197 12.43 -31.31 -2.23
CA GLU A 197 12.71 -32.69 -2.65
C GLU A 197 13.65 -33.39 -1.66
N GLY A 198 14.68 -32.70 -1.17
CA GLY A 198 15.58 -33.22 -0.14
C GLY A 198 14.87 -33.52 1.18
N SER A 199 13.94 -32.67 1.61
CA SER A 199 13.15 -32.91 2.83
C SER A 199 12.19 -34.10 2.67
N LEU A 200 11.54 -34.25 1.52
CA LEU A 200 10.60 -35.35 1.28
C LEU A 200 11.35 -36.69 1.14
N ALA A 201 12.56 -36.66 0.55
CA ALA A 201 13.41 -37.84 0.40
C ALA A 201 13.87 -38.45 1.73
N THR A 202 13.96 -37.66 2.80
CA THR A 202 14.27 -38.15 4.16
C THR A 202 13.05 -38.73 4.89
N GLY A 203 11.90 -38.81 4.24
CA GLY A 203 10.66 -39.35 4.80
C GLY A 203 9.80 -38.32 5.55
N ALA A 204 10.12 -37.02 5.45
CA ALA A 204 9.30 -35.97 6.05
C ALA A 204 7.93 -35.87 5.37
N THR A 205 6.91 -35.49 6.14
CA THR A 205 5.58 -35.19 5.60
C THR A 205 5.59 -33.84 4.88
N THR A 206 4.64 -33.60 3.98
CA THR A 206 4.51 -32.32 3.27
C THR A 206 4.34 -31.15 4.24
N TRP A 207 3.59 -31.34 5.32
CA TRP A 207 3.48 -30.32 6.37
C TRP A 207 4.81 -30.05 7.08
N GLN A 208 5.59 -31.08 7.38
CA GLN A 208 6.92 -30.91 7.98
C GLN A 208 7.87 -30.18 7.03
N THR A 209 7.84 -30.49 5.73
CA THR A 209 8.61 -29.76 4.72
C THR A 209 8.19 -28.29 4.64
N ILE A 210 6.88 -28.00 4.60
CA ILE A 210 6.37 -26.62 4.57
C ILE A 210 6.79 -25.87 5.85
N SER A 211 6.49 -26.42 7.02
CA SER A 211 6.66 -25.72 8.31
C SER A 211 8.11 -25.64 8.79
N ARG A 212 8.97 -26.61 8.47
CA ARG A 212 10.35 -26.68 8.98
C ARG A 212 11.42 -26.33 7.95
N VAL A 213 11.09 -26.32 6.66
CA VAL A 213 12.06 -26.04 5.59
C VAL A 213 11.63 -24.82 4.77
N ILE A 214 10.46 -24.88 4.13
CA ILE A 214 10.06 -23.87 3.14
C ILE A 214 9.73 -22.53 3.82
N VAL A 215 8.83 -22.51 4.80
CA VAL A 215 8.44 -21.28 5.51
C VAL A 215 9.65 -20.64 6.20
N PRO A 216 10.50 -21.38 6.95
CA PRO A 216 11.75 -20.84 7.49
C PRO A 216 12.69 -20.27 6.43
N ALA A 217 12.84 -20.92 5.27
CA ALA A 217 13.64 -20.43 4.15
C ALA A 217 13.06 -19.13 3.56
N ALA A 218 11.73 -18.98 3.53
CA ALA A 218 11.03 -17.80 3.02
C ALA A 218 10.86 -16.66 4.05
N LEU A 219 11.27 -16.83 5.32
CA LEU A 219 10.99 -15.88 6.41
C LEU A 219 11.39 -14.43 6.12
N SER A 220 12.50 -14.18 5.42
CA SER A 220 12.91 -12.82 5.07
C SER A 220 11.92 -12.15 4.11
N GLY A 221 11.37 -12.89 3.14
CA GLY A 221 10.34 -12.37 2.25
C GLY A 221 8.98 -12.24 2.93
N ILE A 222 8.60 -13.20 3.79
CA ILE A 222 7.37 -13.10 4.59
C ILE A 222 7.44 -11.90 5.55
N ALA A 223 8.58 -11.68 6.21
CA ALA A 223 8.79 -10.51 7.06
C ALA A 223 8.68 -9.21 6.25
N ALA A 224 9.26 -9.15 5.05
CA ALA A 224 9.09 -7.99 4.16
C ALA A 224 7.62 -7.73 3.84
N ALA A 225 6.86 -8.80 3.53
CA ALA A 225 5.43 -8.72 3.21
C ALA A 225 4.61 -8.16 4.38
N ILE A 226 4.86 -8.64 5.61
CA ILE A 226 4.20 -8.16 6.82
C ILE A 226 4.50 -6.67 7.04
N ILE A 227 5.77 -6.27 6.93
CA ILE A 227 6.15 -4.88 7.17
C ILE A 227 5.55 -3.93 6.12
N LEU A 228 5.47 -4.37 4.86
CA LEU A 228 4.76 -3.63 3.82
C LEU A 228 3.26 -3.51 4.14
N GLY A 229 2.65 -4.56 4.70
CA GLY A 229 1.28 -4.53 5.22
C GLY A 229 1.10 -3.54 6.37
N ILE A 230 2.03 -3.49 7.34
CA ILE A 230 2.04 -2.51 8.44
C ILE A 230 2.12 -1.09 7.88
N GLY A 231 3.05 -0.83 6.95
CA GLY A 231 3.21 0.49 6.33
C GLY A 231 1.93 1.00 5.65
N ARG A 232 1.20 0.10 4.97
CA ARG A 232 -0.12 0.42 4.41
C ARG A 232 -1.17 0.70 5.49
N ALA A 233 -1.24 -0.12 6.54
CA ALA A 233 -2.23 0.04 7.60
C ALA A 233 -2.05 1.36 8.38
N VAL A 234 -0.81 1.74 8.72
CA VAL A 234 -0.53 2.99 9.44
C VAL A 234 -0.89 4.22 8.62
N GLY A 235 -0.71 4.15 7.29
CA GLY A 235 -0.97 5.27 6.37
C GLY A 235 -2.41 5.34 5.85
N GLU A 236 -3.28 4.40 6.19
CA GLU A 236 -4.64 4.36 5.66
C GLU A 236 -5.51 5.42 6.34
N THR A 237 -6.23 6.19 5.53
CA THR A 237 -6.92 7.41 5.97
C THR A 237 -8.43 7.29 5.78
N MET A 238 -8.88 7.02 4.56
CA MET A 238 -10.31 7.09 4.22
C MET A 238 -11.11 5.97 4.86
N ALA A 239 -10.59 4.74 4.80
CA ALA A 239 -11.30 3.59 5.38
C ALA A 239 -11.47 3.76 6.89
N VAL A 240 -10.42 4.23 7.58
CA VAL A 240 -10.41 4.42 9.04
C VAL A 240 -11.36 5.54 9.46
N MET A 241 -11.31 6.68 8.77
CA MET A 241 -12.20 7.81 9.03
C MET A 241 -13.67 7.45 8.94
N MET A 242 -14.04 6.45 8.16
CA MET A 242 -15.44 6.06 8.01
C MET A 242 -15.93 5.12 9.12
N VAL A 243 -15.05 4.37 9.81
CA VAL A 243 -15.49 3.26 10.68
C VAL A 243 -14.95 3.31 12.11
N ALA A 244 -13.97 4.18 12.41
CA ALA A 244 -13.30 4.20 13.72
C ALA A 244 -14.07 4.96 14.82
N GLY A 245 -15.11 5.71 14.46
CA GLY A 245 -15.88 6.57 15.38
C GLY A 245 -15.27 7.94 15.63
N ASN A 246 -13.99 8.12 15.28
CA ASN A 246 -13.25 9.38 15.29
C ASN A 246 -13.37 10.16 16.62
N ALA A 247 -13.37 9.47 17.75
CA ALA A 247 -13.30 10.11 19.06
C ALA A 247 -11.84 10.19 19.51
N ALA A 248 -11.33 11.40 19.81
CA ALA A 248 -9.94 11.60 20.23
C ALA A 248 -9.72 11.25 21.71
N ILE A 249 -10.05 10.01 22.08
CA ILE A 249 -9.97 9.47 23.44
C ILE A 249 -9.09 8.23 23.45
N ILE A 250 -8.46 7.98 24.60
CA ILE A 250 -7.82 6.68 24.86
C ILE A 250 -8.91 5.75 25.42
N PRO A 251 -9.09 4.55 24.84
CA PRO A 251 -10.02 3.58 25.40
C PRO A 251 -9.74 3.31 26.87
N ASP A 252 -10.77 3.27 27.71
CA ASP A 252 -10.66 2.84 29.10
C ASP A 252 -11.59 1.64 29.37
N PRO A 253 -11.05 0.45 29.69
CA PRO A 253 -9.62 0.12 29.64
C PRO A 253 -9.06 0.13 28.22
N PHE A 254 -7.73 0.29 28.06
CA PHE A 254 -7.08 0.42 26.74
C PHE A 254 -7.34 -0.75 25.78
N TRP A 255 -7.70 -1.91 26.31
CA TRP A 255 -8.03 -3.12 25.55
C TRP A 255 -9.52 -3.24 25.21
N ASN A 256 -10.35 -2.23 25.50
CA ASN A 256 -11.76 -2.25 25.14
C ASN A 256 -11.97 -2.10 23.64
N ILE A 257 -11.69 -3.17 22.88
CA ILE A 257 -12.44 -3.69 21.73
C ILE A 257 -13.38 -2.78 20.93
N LEU A 258 -14.38 -2.31 21.67
CA LEU A 258 -15.63 -1.78 21.16
C LEU A 258 -15.74 -0.27 21.38
N SER A 259 -14.69 0.38 21.89
CA SER A 259 -14.65 1.83 21.99
C SER A 259 -14.36 2.48 20.64
N PRO A 260 -14.89 3.68 20.38
CA PRO A 260 -14.42 4.51 19.28
C PRO A 260 -13.00 5.01 19.57
N LEU A 261 -12.27 5.37 18.52
CA LEU A 261 -11.01 6.09 18.63
C LEU A 261 -10.75 6.97 17.40
N ARG A 262 -9.70 7.78 17.46
CA ARG A 262 -9.24 8.61 16.34
C ARG A 262 -7.78 8.30 16.03
N THR A 263 -7.44 8.21 14.75
CA THR A 263 -6.06 8.02 14.28
C THR A 263 -5.41 9.33 13.86
N LEU A 264 -4.08 9.33 13.72
CA LEU A 264 -3.34 10.47 13.18
C LEU A 264 -3.81 10.81 11.77
N THR A 265 -3.95 9.79 10.91
CA THR A 265 -4.47 9.95 9.54
C THR A 265 -5.88 10.52 9.51
N GLY A 266 -6.77 10.01 10.38
CA GLY A 266 -8.14 10.49 10.44
C GLY A 266 -8.25 11.94 10.90
N THR A 267 -7.43 12.34 11.87
CA THR A 267 -7.38 13.74 12.34
C THR A 267 -7.00 14.69 11.22
N LEU A 268 -5.97 14.35 10.42
CA LEU A 268 -5.55 15.14 9.27
C LEU A 268 -6.65 15.25 8.21
N GLY A 269 -7.34 14.14 7.92
CA GLY A 269 -8.41 14.12 6.92
C GLY A 269 -9.65 14.89 7.33
N ILE A 270 -10.01 14.88 8.62
CA ILE A 270 -11.21 15.55 9.14
C ILE A 270 -10.98 17.05 9.28
N GLU A 271 -9.89 17.47 9.92
CA GLU A 271 -9.78 18.84 10.42
C GLU A 271 -9.03 19.79 9.47
N MET A 272 -8.15 19.27 8.59
CA MET A 272 -7.30 20.14 7.76
C MET A 272 -8.09 21.06 6.82
N GLY A 273 -9.22 20.57 6.28
CA GLY A 273 -10.06 21.36 5.38
C GLY A 273 -10.84 22.49 6.05
N GLU A 274 -10.92 22.49 7.39
CA GLU A 274 -11.79 23.40 8.16
C GLU A 274 -11.00 24.49 8.91
N VAL A 275 -9.67 24.36 9.00
CA VAL A 275 -8.83 25.26 9.79
C VAL A 275 -8.31 26.47 9.01
N PRO A 276 -8.28 27.67 9.63
CA PRO A 276 -7.66 28.84 9.03
C PRO A 276 -6.15 28.64 8.82
N VAL A 277 -5.65 28.98 7.64
CA VAL A 277 -4.22 28.91 7.29
C VAL A 277 -3.41 29.81 8.22
N GLY A 278 -2.31 29.27 8.76
CA GLY A 278 -1.41 29.99 9.67
C GLY A 278 -1.88 30.05 11.12
N SER A 279 -3.04 29.47 11.46
CA SER A 279 -3.47 29.31 12.84
C SER A 279 -2.63 28.28 13.60
N VAL A 280 -2.69 28.32 14.93
CA VAL A 280 -2.04 27.31 15.78
C VAL A 280 -2.57 25.90 15.48
N HIS A 281 -3.87 25.76 15.23
CA HIS A 281 -4.50 24.49 14.86
C HIS A 281 -3.98 23.99 13.50
N TYR A 282 -3.82 24.88 12.52
CA TYR A 282 -3.16 24.53 11.25
C TYR A 282 -1.74 24.00 11.49
N ASN A 283 -0.92 24.71 12.25
CA ASN A 283 0.45 24.27 12.58
C ASN A 283 0.46 22.95 13.36
N ALA A 284 -0.52 22.73 14.25
CA ALA A 284 -0.69 21.49 15.00
C ALA A 284 -0.99 20.29 14.08
N LEU A 285 -1.84 20.47 13.06
CA LEU A 285 -2.11 19.40 12.08
C LEU A 285 -0.87 19.12 11.21
N PHE A 286 -0.07 20.12 10.85
CA PHE A 286 1.24 19.85 10.22
C PHE A 286 2.20 19.13 11.17
N GLY A 287 2.18 19.45 12.48
CA GLY A 287 2.87 18.70 13.52
C GLY A 287 2.43 17.23 13.59
N VAL A 288 1.12 16.95 13.52
CA VAL A 288 0.56 15.59 13.42
C VAL A 288 1.10 14.87 12.19
N ALA A 289 1.16 15.55 11.03
CA ALA A 289 1.70 15.00 9.80
C ALA A 289 3.20 14.67 9.90
N VAL A 290 3.99 15.52 10.56
CA VAL A 290 5.41 15.26 10.86
C VAL A 290 5.56 14.01 11.72
N VAL A 291 4.75 13.86 12.77
CA VAL A 291 4.80 12.68 13.64
C VAL A 291 4.42 11.40 12.89
N LEU A 292 3.34 11.44 12.11
CA LEU A 292 2.94 10.32 11.24
C LEU A 292 4.06 9.93 10.26
N LEU A 293 4.71 10.92 9.66
CA LEU A 293 5.83 10.71 8.75
C LEU A 293 7.04 10.10 9.45
N VAL A 294 7.36 10.52 10.68
CA VAL A 294 8.43 9.92 11.49
C VAL A 294 8.12 8.46 11.83
N ILE A 295 6.87 8.15 12.22
CA ILE A 295 6.44 6.78 12.51
C ILE A 295 6.59 5.90 11.27
N THR A 296 6.06 6.35 10.12
CA THR A 296 6.10 5.59 8.87
C THR A 296 7.53 5.42 8.35
N LEU A 297 8.35 6.46 8.40
CA LEU A 297 9.77 6.40 8.08
C LEU A 297 10.51 5.39 8.96
N THR A 298 10.25 5.41 10.27
CA THR A 298 10.87 4.49 11.23
C THR A 298 10.52 3.05 10.89
N ILE A 299 9.25 2.74 10.63
CA ILE A 299 8.79 1.41 10.23
C ILE A 299 9.49 0.96 8.93
N ASN A 300 9.57 1.83 7.92
CA ASN A 300 10.21 1.52 6.65
C ASN A 300 11.73 1.30 6.79
N LEU A 301 12.42 2.12 7.58
CA LEU A 301 13.85 1.96 7.85
C LEU A 301 14.14 0.68 8.64
N LEU A 302 13.33 0.37 9.65
CA LEU A 302 13.40 -0.88 10.39
C LEU A 302 13.17 -2.08 9.45
N ALA A 303 12.24 -1.97 8.51
CA ALA A 303 12.03 -2.99 7.47
C ALA A 303 13.33 -3.29 6.72
N VAL A 304 13.95 -2.25 6.18
CA VAL A 304 15.18 -2.38 5.40
C VAL A 304 16.31 -2.94 6.25
N ALA A 305 16.45 -2.50 7.50
CA ALA A 305 17.47 -2.97 8.42
C ALA A 305 17.30 -4.47 8.76
N ILE A 306 16.08 -4.89 9.11
CA ILE A 306 15.76 -6.30 9.40
C ILE A 306 16.03 -7.17 8.17
N LEU A 307 15.61 -6.73 6.98
CA LEU A 307 15.82 -7.49 5.75
C LEU A 307 17.29 -7.65 5.38
N ARG A 308 18.12 -6.64 5.63
CA ARG A 308 19.58 -6.73 5.45
C ARG A 308 20.19 -7.73 6.42
N TYR A 309 19.86 -7.62 7.71
CA TYR A 309 20.34 -8.54 8.73
C TYR A 309 19.99 -10.00 8.41
N LEU A 310 18.76 -10.27 7.98
CA LEU A 310 18.31 -11.62 7.62
C LEU A 310 18.99 -12.18 6.35
N LYS A 311 19.44 -11.33 5.42
CA LYS A 311 20.18 -11.76 4.22
C LYS A 311 21.65 -12.03 4.53
N GLU A 312 22.28 -11.18 5.33
CA GLU A 312 23.71 -11.30 5.69
C GLU A 312 23.98 -12.54 6.56
N GLY A 313 23.05 -12.90 7.46
CA GLY A 313 23.13 -14.13 8.26
C GLY A 313 23.01 -15.43 7.45
N ARG A 314 22.62 -15.37 6.16
CA ARG A 314 22.49 -16.56 5.28
C ARG A 314 23.73 -16.85 4.44
N ILE A 315 24.54 -15.82 4.14
CA ILE A 315 25.76 -15.97 3.31
C ILE A 315 26.97 -16.37 4.18
N SER A 316 26.90 -16.13 5.49
CA SER A 316 28.02 -16.27 6.42
C SER A 316 28.03 -17.55 7.26
N SER A 317 27.21 -18.56 6.97
CA SER A 317 27.33 -19.88 7.60
C SER A 317 28.05 -20.85 6.66
N PRO A 318 29.34 -21.16 6.89
CA PRO A 318 29.99 -22.27 6.21
C PRO A 318 29.23 -23.55 6.56
N ALA A 319 29.14 -24.46 5.60
CA ALA A 319 28.76 -25.83 5.85
C ALA A 319 29.50 -26.35 7.10
N GLY A 320 28.76 -26.81 8.11
CA GLY A 320 29.35 -27.60 9.19
C GLY A 320 29.28 -27.08 10.62
N LYS A 321 28.23 -26.35 11.03
CA LYS A 321 27.69 -26.47 12.41
C LYS A 321 26.17 -26.35 12.39
N PRO A 322 25.44 -27.30 13.01
CA PRO A 322 23.99 -27.18 13.10
C PRO A 322 23.64 -25.90 13.86
N PHE A 323 22.79 -25.07 13.25
CA PHE A 323 22.22 -23.90 13.89
C PHE A 323 21.44 -24.36 15.13
N VAL A 324 22.04 -24.13 16.31
CA VAL A 324 21.55 -24.42 17.65
C VAL A 324 21.45 -25.93 17.93
N SER A 325 22.03 -26.40 19.04
CA SER A 325 21.88 -27.78 19.51
C SER A 325 20.40 -28.14 19.60
N PHE A 326 20.04 -29.36 19.23
CA PHE A 326 18.65 -29.83 19.18
C PHE A 326 17.90 -29.58 20.51
N GLU A 327 18.58 -29.69 21.66
CA GLU A 327 18.04 -29.38 23.00
C GLU A 327 17.75 -27.89 23.23
N THR A 328 18.56 -26.98 22.69
CA THR A 328 18.32 -25.53 22.82
C THR A 328 17.28 -25.06 21.80
N LYS A 329 17.10 -25.77 20.67
CA LYS A 329 16.08 -25.45 19.67
C LYS A 329 14.67 -25.84 20.12
N GLU A 330 14.51 -26.98 20.82
CA GLU A 330 13.26 -27.30 21.50
C GLU A 330 12.96 -26.26 22.58
N ASN A 331 13.94 -25.87 23.40
CA ASN A 331 13.74 -24.83 24.40
C ASN A 331 13.48 -23.43 23.80
N ILE A 332 14.07 -23.06 22.67
CA ILE A 332 13.80 -21.77 22.02
C ILE A 332 12.48 -21.81 21.25
N LEU A 333 12.09 -22.88 20.57
CA LEU A 333 10.74 -23.04 19.99
C LEU A 333 9.67 -23.20 21.06
N PHE A 334 10.01 -23.74 22.22
CA PHE A 334 9.16 -23.84 23.39
C PHE A 334 9.04 -22.49 24.09
N ILE A 335 10.12 -21.74 24.27
CA ILE A 335 10.11 -20.39 24.87
C ILE A 335 9.51 -19.37 23.91
N SER A 336 9.89 -19.36 22.62
CA SER A 336 9.24 -18.52 21.61
C SER A 336 7.82 -18.98 21.34
N GLY A 337 7.53 -20.28 21.42
CA GLY A 337 6.18 -20.83 21.44
C GLY A 337 5.39 -20.41 22.68
N MET A 338 5.99 -20.31 23.86
CA MET A 338 5.40 -19.82 25.12
C MET A 338 5.28 -18.31 25.15
N ILE A 339 6.15 -17.57 24.48
CA ILE A 339 6.09 -16.12 24.31
C ILE A 339 5.04 -15.79 23.24
N LEU A 340 4.96 -16.54 22.15
CA LEU A 340 3.92 -16.39 21.12
C LEU A 340 2.57 -16.86 21.66
N PHE A 341 2.53 -17.96 22.41
CA PHE A 341 1.35 -18.46 23.14
C PHE A 341 1.00 -17.55 24.31
N GLY A 342 1.98 -16.89 24.94
CA GLY A 342 1.82 -15.89 26.00
C GLY A 342 1.29 -14.56 25.45
N LEU A 343 1.81 -14.10 24.31
CA LEU A 343 1.30 -12.96 23.55
C LEU A 343 -0.07 -13.26 22.95
N LEU A 344 -0.31 -14.51 22.52
CA LEU A 344 -1.63 -15.00 22.11
C LEU A 344 -2.57 -15.02 23.32
N LEU A 345 -2.17 -15.59 24.47
CA LEU A 345 -2.89 -15.58 25.76
C LEU A 345 -3.29 -14.18 26.18
N VAL A 346 -2.34 -13.24 26.13
CA VAL A 346 -2.53 -11.84 26.44
C VAL A 346 -3.49 -11.21 25.42
N SER A 347 -3.32 -11.46 24.12
CA SER A 347 -4.29 -11.02 23.08
C SER A 347 -5.69 -11.64 23.23
N LEU A 348 -5.78 -12.83 23.83
CA LEU A 348 -7.00 -13.59 24.05
C LEU A 348 -7.72 -13.18 25.34
N THR A 349 -7.02 -12.61 26.32
CA THR A 349 -7.65 -11.90 27.45
C THR A 349 -8.34 -10.60 27.04
N PHE A 350 -8.17 -10.16 25.79
CA PHE A 350 -8.68 -8.89 25.26
C PHE A 350 -9.85 -9.03 24.25
N LEU A 351 -10.38 -10.24 24.05
CA LEU A 351 -11.62 -10.47 23.31
C LEU A 351 -12.81 -10.50 24.28
N PRO A 352 -14.00 -9.98 23.90
CA PRO A 352 -15.20 -10.12 24.72
C PRO A 352 -15.45 -11.61 25.01
N TRP A 353 -15.99 -11.89 26.20
CA TRP A 353 -15.98 -13.11 27.02
C TRP A 353 -16.28 -14.49 26.35
N GLY A 354 -16.45 -14.57 25.04
CA GLY A 354 -16.69 -15.81 24.28
C GLY A 354 -15.52 -16.34 23.44
N LEU A 355 -14.71 -15.50 22.77
CA LEU A 355 -13.72 -15.99 21.78
C LEU A 355 -12.32 -16.23 22.37
N GLY A 356 -11.91 -15.39 23.32
CA GLY A 356 -10.65 -15.51 24.06
C GLY A 356 -10.45 -16.88 24.71
N PRO A 357 -11.38 -17.29 25.60
CA PRO A 357 -11.34 -18.60 26.27
C PRO A 357 -11.41 -19.77 25.29
N VAL A 358 -12.13 -19.65 24.18
CA VAL A 358 -12.28 -20.72 23.17
C VAL A 358 -10.98 -20.95 22.41
N LEU A 359 -10.29 -19.88 21.97
CA LEU A 359 -9.00 -19.99 21.31
C LEU A 359 -7.89 -20.43 22.28
N LEU A 360 -7.99 -20.03 23.55
CA LEU A 360 -7.14 -20.51 24.63
C LEU A 360 -7.33 -22.00 24.89
N LEU A 361 -8.57 -22.44 25.04
CA LEU A 361 -8.95 -23.84 25.17
C LEU A 361 -8.50 -24.62 23.93
N ALA A 362 -8.66 -24.08 22.72
CA ALA A 362 -8.22 -24.72 21.49
C ALA A 362 -6.69 -24.84 21.42
N GLY A 363 -5.95 -23.82 21.85
CA GLY A 363 -4.48 -23.84 21.93
C GLY A 363 -3.98 -24.80 23.01
N LEU A 364 -4.62 -24.82 24.17
CA LEU A 364 -4.31 -25.75 25.27
C LEU A 364 -4.70 -27.19 24.91
N LEU A 365 -5.84 -27.40 24.26
CA LEU A 365 -6.25 -28.67 23.63
C LEU A 365 -5.23 -29.10 22.57
N TRP A 366 -4.80 -28.19 21.71
CA TRP A 366 -3.78 -28.51 20.71
C TRP A 366 -2.47 -28.92 21.37
N PHE A 367 -1.98 -28.19 22.37
CA PHE A 367 -0.74 -28.52 23.06
C PHE A 367 -0.82 -29.85 23.82
N THR A 368 -1.97 -30.13 24.45
CA THR A 368 -2.20 -31.37 25.20
C THR A 368 -2.46 -32.59 24.31
N VAL A 369 -3.14 -32.41 23.17
CA VAL A 369 -3.52 -33.50 22.24
C VAL A 369 -2.43 -33.76 21.20
N ARG A 370 -1.64 -32.75 20.80
CA ARG A 370 -0.58 -32.87 19.77
C ARG A 370 0.40 -34.03 19.98
N PRO A 371 0.93 -34.30 21.18
CA PRO A 371 1.85 -35.43 21.41
C PRO A 371 1.23 -36.80 21.09
N PHE A 372 -0.10 -36.89 21.10
CA PHE A 372 -0.86 -38.11 20.84
C PHE A 372 -1.34 -38.24 19.38
N LEU A 373 -1.12 -37.23 18.54
CA LEU A 373 -1.55 -37.24 17.14
C LEU A 373 -0.44 -37.76 16.21
N SER A 374 -0.82 -38.57 15.23
CA SER A 374 0.10 -38.97 14.17
C SER A 374 0.50 -37.78 13.29
N GLU A 375 1.71 -37.81 12.72
CA GLU A 375 2.19 -36.77 11.80
C GLU A 375 1.28 -36.59 10.56
N ARG A 376 0.54 -37.64 10.17
CA ARG A 376 -0.48 -37.58 9.10
C ARG A 376 -1.71 -36.79 9.54
N THR A 377 -2.16 -36.99 10.78
CA THR A 377 -3.30 -36.27 11.35
C THR A 377 -2.98 -34.79 11.55
N VAL A 378 -1.77 -34.49 12.04
CA VAL A 378 -1.27 -33.10 12.17
C VAL A 378 -1.24 -32.42 10.80
N GLN A 379 -0.77 -33.12 9.75
CA GLN A 379 -0.81 -32.59 8.39
C GLN A 379 -2.23 -32.29 7.91
N GLN A 380 -3.19 -33.19 8.15
CA GLN A 380 -4.59 -32.98 7.76
C GLN A 380 -5.19 -31.75 8.45
N ILE A 381 -4.95 -31.59 9.75
CA ILE A 381 -5.44 -30.43 10.51
C ILE A 381 -4.80 -29.13 10.00
N ALA A 382 -3.49 -29.14 9.76
CA ALA A 382 -2.79 -27.98 9.21
C ALA A 382 -3.33 -27.59 7.82
N PHE A 383 -3.55 -28.57 6.94
CA PHE A 383 -4.10 -28.33 5.60
C PHE A 383 -5.55 -27.84 5.67
N ALA A 384 -6.36 -28.34 6.59
CA ALA A 384 -7.71 -27.85 6.82
C ALA A 384 -7.69 -26.38 7.28
N GLY A 385 -6.82 -26.02 8.24
CA GLY A 385 -6.66 -24.63 8.69
C GLY A 385 -6.18 -23.67 7.60
N ILE A 386 -5.19 -24.09 6.80
CA ILE A 386 -4.68 -23.31 5.66
C ILE A 386 -5.75 -23.12 4.57
N THR A 387 -6.53 -24.16 4.31
CA THR A 387 -7.65 -24.10 3.36
C THR A 387 -8.75 -23.18 3.89
N ALA A 388 -9.10 -23.28 5.17
CA ALA A 388 -10.08 -22.41 5.81
C ALA A 388 -9.64 -20.95 5.75
N ALA A 389 -8.37 -20.63 6.04
CA ALA A 389 -7.83 -19.27 5.89
C ALA A 389 -8.00 -18.75 4.45
N THR A 390 -7.68 -19.56 3.45
CA THR A 390 -7.86 -19.20 2.04
C THR A 390 -9.33 -18.97 1.69
N LEU A 391 -10.23 -19.86 2.12
CA LEU A 391 -11.66 -19.72 1.90
C LEU A 391 -12.22 -18.48 2.60
N THR A 392 -11.74 -18.12 3.79
CA THR A 392 -12.12 -16.89 4.50
C THR A 392 -11.73 -15.66 3.69
N VAL A 393 -10.50 -15.59 3.16
CA VAL A 393 -10.06 -14.47 2.31
C VAL A 393 -10.95 -14.33 1.06
N LEU A 394 -11.27 -15.45 0.41
CA LEU A 394 -12.17 -15.44 -0.75
C LEU A 394 -13.61 -15.06 -0.38
N ALA A 395 -14.11 -15.55 0.76
CA ALA A 395 -15.43 -15.22 1.25
C ALA A 395 -15.57 -13.72 1.52
N ILE A 396 -14.56 -13.09 2.14
CA ILE A 396 -14.52 -11.65 2.34
C ILE A 396 -14.63 -10.90 1.01
N LEU A 397 -13.83 -11.29 0.00
CA LEU A 397 -13.91 -10.70 -1.33
C LEU A 397 -15.32 -10.85 -1.93
N VAL A 398 -15.88 -12.06 -1.89
CA VAL A 398 -17.21 -12.34 -2.45
C VAL A 398 -18.28 -11.54 -1.73
N ILE A 399 -18.25 -11.44 -0.40
CA ILE A 399 -19.22 -10.67 0.39
C ILE A 399 -19.16 -9.18 0.01
N ILE A 400 -17.96 -8.59 -0.08
CA ILE A 400 -17.79 -7.18 -0.45
C ILE A 400 -18.34 -6.93 -1.86
N LEU A 401 -17.94 -7.75 -2.83
CA LEU A 401 -18.39 -7.59 -4.22
C LEU A 401 -19.89 -7.82 -4.35
N GLN A 402 -20.42 -8.84 -3.69
CA GLN A 402 -21.84 -9.16 -3.72
C GLN A 402 -22.68 -8.02 -3.15
N ASP A 403 -22.30 -7.46 -2.00
CA ASP A 403 -23.04 -6.35 -1.37
C ASP A 403 -23.08 -5.11 -2.29
N ILE A 404 -21.93 -4.72 -2.84
CA ILE A 404 -21.82 -3.56 -3.74
C ILE A 404 -22.60 -3.79 -5.04
N VAL A 405 -22.51 -4.99 -5.62
CA VAL A 405 -23.16 -5.30 -6.90
C VAL A 405 -24.67 -5.41 -6.74
N ILE A 406 -25.17 -6.14 -5.74
CA ILE A 406 -26.61 -6.35 -5.54
C ILE A 406 -27.30 -5.02 -5.23
N ASN A 407 -26.74 -4.22 -4.34
CA ASN A 407 -27.35 -2.95 -3.95
C ASN A 407 -27.05 -1.81 -4.95
N GLY A 408 -25.97 -1.92 -5.73
CA GLY A 408 -25.56 -0.92 -6.72
C GLY A 408 -26.26 -1.05 -8.07
N ILE A 409 -26.51 -2.27 -8.58
CA ILE A 409 -27.16 -2.48 -9.88
C ILE A 409 -28.50 -1.74 -10.00
N PRO A 410 -29.40 -1.77 -9.00
CA PRO A 410 -30.69 -1.07 -9.09
C PRO A 410 -30.56 0.45 -9.24
N ALA A 411 -29.44 1.03 -8.80
CA ALA A 411 -29.17 2.47 -8.94
C ALA A 411 -28.56 2.82 -10.32
N LEU A 412 -28.10 1.82 -11.10
CA LEU A 412 -27.53 2.06 -12.41
C LEU A 412 -28.63 2.31 -13.44
N SER A 413 -28.81 3.58 -13.80
CA SER A 413 -29.58 3.99 -14.97
C SER A 413 -28.73 4.86 -15.90
N TRP A 414 -29.17 5.02 -17.15
CA TRP A 414 -28.51 5.93 -18.07
C TRP A 414 -28.53 7.37 -17.54
N GLU A 415 -29.63 7.76 -16.91
CA GLU A 415 -29.79 9.07 -16.25
C GLU A 415 -28.78 9.22 -15.10
N PHE A 416 -28.60 8.18 -14.27
CA PHE A 416 -27.63 8.21 -13.17
C PHE A 416 -26.20 8.39 -13.69
N LEU A 417 -25.85 7.77 -14.82
CA LEU A 417 -24.49 7.88 -15.39
C LEU A 417 -24.23 9.20 -16.12
N THR A 418 -25.26 9.84 -16.68
CA THR A 418 -25.10 10.98 -17.61
C THR A 418 -25.57 12.32 -17.06
N GLN A 419 -26.41 12.35 -16.03
CA GLN A 419 -26.87 13.59 -15.43
C GLN A 419 -25.93 14.08 -14.32
N SER A 420 -26.07 15.36 -14.00
CA SER A 420 -25.39 16.00 -12.87
C SER A 420 -26.11 15.69 -11.55
N PRO A 421 -25.41 15.76 -10.41
CA PRO A 421 -26.01 15.50 -9.10
C PRO A 421 -27.02 16.59 -8.71
N LEU A 422 -28.12 16.18 -8.10
CA LEU A 422 -29.19 17.02 -7.56
C LEU A 422 -29.36 16.75 -6.06
N ASP A 423 -29.97 17.68 -5.34
CA ASP A 423 -30.20 17.62 -3.88
C ASP A 423 -28.99 17.10 -3.08
N SER A 424 -27.83 17.76 -3.26
CA SER A 424 -26.56 17.36 -2.62
C SER A 424 -26.14 15.90 -2.92
N GLY A 425 -26.55 15.37 -4.08
CA GLY A 425 -26.25 14.02 -4.52
C GLY A 425 -27.22 12.93 -4.03
N ARG A 426 -28.34 13.29 -3.37
CA ARG A 426 -29.43 12.34 -3.07
C ARG A 426 -30.17 11.87 -4.31
N GLU A 427 -30.24 12.74 -5.32
CA GLU A 427 -30.92 12.51 -6.58
C GLU A 427 -30.02 12.95 -7.76
N GLY A 428 -30.47 12.72 -8.98
CA GLY A 428 -29.69 13.01 -10.19
C GLY A 428 -28.57 12.00 -10.43
N GLY A 429 -27.59 12.39 -11.24
CA GLY A 429 -26.50 11.50 -11.66
C GLY A 429 -25.14 11.86 -11.11
N ILE A 430 -24.13 11.11 -11.55
CA ILE A 430 -22.73 11.22 -11.12
C ILE A 430 -21.78 11.56 -12.27
N PHE A 431 -22.31 12.03 -13.40
CA PHE A 431 -21.52 12.28 -14.61
C PHE A 431 -20.30 13.18 -14.38
N PRO A 432 -20.41 14.34 -13.69
CA PRO A 432 -19.24 15.18 -13.42
C PRO A 432 -18.17 14.47 -12.59
N ALA A 433 -18.56 13.56 -11.68
CA ALA A 433 -17.62 12.79 -10.86
C ALA A 433 -16.86 11.73 -11.69
N ILE A 434 -17.54 11.07 -12.63
CA ILE A 434 -16.92 10.10 -13.54
C ILE A 434 -15.86 10.81 -14.41
N VAL A 435 -16.28 11.87 -15.11
CA VAL A 435 -15.40 12.62 -16.02
C VAL A 435 -14.24 13.23 -15.24
N GLY A 436 -14.50 13.78 -14.07
CA GLY A 436 -13.48 14.39 -13.25
C GLY A 436 -12.45 13.40 -12.71
N THR A 437 -12.86 12.20 -12.29
CA THR A 437 -11.93 11.11 -11.97
C THR A 437 -11.06 10.76 -13.18
N LEU A 438 -11.64 10.67 -14.39
CA LEU A 438 -10.87 10.39 -15.60
C LEU A 438 -9.85 11.49 -15.92
N TYR A 439 -10.22 12.77 -15.78
CA TYR A 439 -9.28 13.88 -15.98
C TYR A 439 -8.15 13.91 -14.96
N LEU A 440 -8.44 13.66 -13.68
CA LEU A 440 -7.42 13.57 -12.64
C LEU A 440 -6.43 12.44 -12.92
N VAL A 441 -6.94 11.25 -13.22
CA VAL A 441 -6.12 10.06 -13.49
C VAL A 441 -5.29 10.24 -14.76
N THR A 442 -5.90 10.75 -15.84
CA THR A 442 -5.20 10.94 -17.12
C THR A 442 -4.09 11.97 -16.99
N GLY A 443 -4.35 13.11 -16.34
CA GLY A 443 -3.34 14.14 -16.11
C GLY A 443 -2.22 13.65 -15.18
N ALA A 444 -2.56 12.94 -14.10
CA ALA A 444 -1.56 12.37 -13.19
C ALA A 444 -0.62 11.40 -13.91
N ILE A 445 -1.15 10.54 -14.77
CA ILE A 445 -0.37 9.55 -15.52
C ILE A 445 0.43 10.19 -16.65
N ALA A 446 -0.11 11.21 -17.32
CA ALA A 446 0.63 12.00 -18.31
C ALA A 446 1.89 12.64 -17.72
N ILE A 447 1.87 12.99 -16.43
CA ILE A 447 3.03 13.55 -15.70
C ILE A 447 3.93 12.42 -15.16
N ALA A 448 3.36 11.44 -14.45
CA ALA A 448 4.14 10.43 -13.75
C ALA A 448 4.82 9.43 -14.68
N LEU A 449 4.18 9.05 -15.79
CA LEU A 449 4.68 7.99 -16.67
C LEU A 449 6.00 8.36 -17.37
N PRO A 450 6.13 9.54 -18.02
CA PRO A 450 7.40 9.94 -18.64
C PRO A 450 8.54 10.09 -17.64
N ILE A 451 8.26 10.71 -16.49
CA ILE A 451 9.26 10.93 -15.42
C ILE A 451 9.70 9.58 -14.85
N GLY A 452 8.75 8.69 -14.55
CA GLY A 452 9.01 7.40 -13.95
C GLY A 452 9.78 6.45 -14.86
N ILE A 453 9.41 6.37 -16.15
CA ILE A 453 10.15 5.57 -17.14
C ILE A 453 11.55 6.14 -17.34
N GLY A 454 11.70 7.47 -17.48
CA GLY A 454 13.00 8.11 -17.63
C GLY A 454 13.91 7.84 -16.43
N ALA A 455 13.37 7.93 -15.22
CA ALA A 455 14.09 7.57 -13.99
C ALA A 455 14.51 6.10 -13.96
N ALA A 456 13.62 5.17 -14.32
CA ALA A 456 13.93 3.75 -14.38
C ALA A 456 15.02 3.42 -15.41
N VAL A 457 14.94 4.01 -16.61
CA VAL A 457 15.98 3.87 -17.65
C VAL A 457 17.32 4.38 -17.15
N TYR A 458 17.35 5.53 -16.45
CA TYR A 458 18.59 6.02 -15.83
C TYR A 458 19.18 5.03 -14.84
N LEU A 459 18.36 4.55 -13.90
CA LEU A 459 18.79 3.70 -12.80
C LEU A 459 19.29 2.33 -13.28
N VAL A 460 18.68 1.77 -14.32
CA VAL A 460 19.05 0.45 -14.86
C VAL A 460 20.19 0.54 -15.86
N GLU A 461 20.11 1.46 -16.82
CA GLU A 461 20.98 1.41 -17.99
C GLU A 461 22.17 2.38 -17.87
N TYR A 462 22.01 3.53 -17.22
CA TYR A 462 23.05 4.58 -17.18
C TYR A 462 23.86 4.65 -15.89
N THR A 463 23.50 3.88 -14.85
CA THR A 463 24.21 3.89 -13.57
C THR A 463 24.73 2.51 -13.17
N ARG A 464 25.88 2.51 -12.49
CA ARG A 464 26.37 1.37 -11.71
C ARG A 464 26.01 1.59 -10.24
N GLU A 465 26.02 0.52 -9.44
CA GLU A 465 25.76 0.63 -8.01
C GLU A 465 26.75 1.61 -7.35
N GLY A 466 26.22 2.72 -6.84
CA GLY A 466 26.98 3.80 -6.24
C GLY A 466 26.11 4.68 -5.36
N ARG A 467 26.73 5.63 -4.65
CA ARG A 467 26.04 6.46 -3.65
C ARG A 467 24.87 7.26 -4.22
N VAL A 468 25.00 7.79 -5.43
CA VAL A 468 23.91 8.55 -6.09
C VAL A 468 22.73 7.66 -6.44
N THR A 469 22.99 6.48 -7.03
CA THR A 469 21.93 5.50 -7.35
C THR A 469 21.23 5.01 -6.07
N GLN A 470 21.99 4.76 -5.00
CA GLN A 470 21.42 4.40 -3.70
C GLN A 470 20.59 5.53 -3.11
N LEU A 471 21.04 6.78 -3.21
CA LEU A 471 20.27 7.95 -2.76
C LEU A 471 18.94 8.07 -3.54
N ILE A 472 18.98 7.92 -4.86
CA ILE A 472 17.77 7.98 -5.69
C ILE A 472 16.81 6.84 -5.34
N ARG A 473 17.29 5.59 -5.28
CA ARG A 473 16.45 4.45 -4.87
C ARG A 473 15.88 4.65 -3.47
N THR A 474 16.69 5.12 -2.52
CA THR A 474 16.22 5.44 -1.17
C THR A 474 15.13 6.50 -1.24
N GLY A 475 15.29 7.57 -2.01
CA GLY A 475 14.25 8.59 -2.19
C GLY A 475 12.94 8.01 -2.77
N VAL A 476 13.04 7.16 -3.79
CA VAL A 476 11.87 6.46 -4.35
C VAL A 476 11.21 5.56 -3.31
N ASP A 477 11.99 4.86 -2.49
CA ASP A 477 11.51 3.99 -1.42
C ASP A 477 10.80 4.81 -0.33
N LEU A 478 11.34 5.99 0.02
CA LEU A 478 10.73 6.92 0.97
C LEU A 478 9.40 7.49 0.45
N LEU A 479 9.32 7.88 -0.84
CA LEU A 479 8.05 8.30 -1.44
C LEU A 479 7.01 7.17 -1.37
N ASN A 480 7.41 5.94 -1.71
CA ASN A 480 6.49 4.81 -1.69
C ASN A 480 6.00 4.47 -0.27
N GLY A 481 6.82 4.76 0.74
CA GLY A 481 6.49 4.59 2.14
C GLY A 481 5.73 5.75 2.78
N THR A 482 5.52 6.85 2.05
CA THR A 482 4.84 8.05 2.54
C THR A 482 3.31 7.84 2.52
N PRO A 483 2.58 8.13 3.61
CA PRO A 483 1.11 8.04 3.63
C PRO A 483 0.46 8.93 2.57
N SER A 484 -0.67 8.48 1.98
CA SER A 484 -1.35 9.23 0.91
C SER A 484 -1.85 10.60 1.37
N ILE A 485 -2.25 10.73 2.65
CA ILE A 485 -2.65 12.02 3.23
C ILE A 485 -1.50 13.03 3.27
N VAL A 486 -0.26 12.60 3.43
CA VAL A 486 0.91 13.48 3.44
C VAL A 486 1.13 14.10 2.05
N PHE A 487 0.88 13.36 0.97
CA PHE A 487 0.86 13.93 -0.38
C PHE A 487 -0.23 14.99 -0.52
N GLY A 488 -1.43 14.74 0.03
CA GLY A 488 -2.54 15.70 0.03
C GLY A 488 -2.18 17.00 0.76
N LEU A 489 -1.58 16.89 1.95
CA LEU A 489 -1.11 18.05 2.74
C LEU A 489 0.00 18.82 2.05
N PHE A 490 0.98 18.13 1.47
CA PHE A 490 2.02 18.77 0.68
C PHE A 490 1.43 19.50 -0.52
N GLY A 491 0.53 18.86 -1.27
CA GLY A 491 -0.16 19.47 -2.39
C GLY A 491 -0.96 20.71 -1.98
N PHE A 492 -1.61 20.65 -0.82
CA PHE A 492 -2.34 21.79 -0.27
C PHE A 492 -1.38 22.94 0.12
N ALA A 493 -0.39 22.69 0.97
CA ALA A 493 0.54 23.72 1.41
C ALA A 493 1.35 24.32 0.25
N PHE A 494 1.92 23.48 -0.62
CA PHE A 494 2.81 23.95 -1.66
C PHE A 494 2.06 24.41 -2.92
N ILE A 495 1.18 23.59 -3.46
CA ILE A 495 0.58 23.88 -4.78
C ILE A 495 -0.61 24.83 -4.62
N VAL A 496 -1.53 24.53 -3.70
CA VAL A 496 -2.73 25.35 -3.51
C VAL A 496 -2.39 26.69 -2.88
N LEU A 497 -1.66 26.68 -1.75
CA LEU A 497 -1.38 27.89 -0.97
C LEU A 497 -0.13 28.64 -1.45
N PHE A 498 1.05 28.01 -1.44
CA PHE A 498 2.31 28.70 -1.74
C PHE A 498 2.42 29.18 -3.20
N LEU A 499 2.00 28.36 -4.17
CA LEU A 499 1.94 28.78 -5.58
C LEU A 499 0.68 29.60 -5.92
N ASN A 500 -0.24 29.78 -4.96
CA ASN A 500 -1.49 30.51 -5.11
C ASN A 500 -2.33 30.05 -6.32
N THR A 501 -2.36 28.73 -6.56
CA THR A 501 -3.16 28.15 -7.65
C THR A 501 -4.61 27.91 -7.25
N GLY A 502 -4.91 27.92 -5.95
CA GLY A 502 -6.21 27.53 -5.43
C GLY A 502 -6.48 26.02 -5.59
N VAL A 503 -7.62 25.57 -5.08
CA VAL A 503 -8.09 24.19 -5.28
C VAL A 503 -8.40 24.01 -6.76
N SER A 504 -7.65 23.15 -7.44
CA SER A 504 -7.67 23.04 -8.90
C SER A 504 -7.37 21.63 -9.38
N MET A 505 -7.91 21.27 -10.54
CA MET A 505 -7.66 19.99 -11.18
C MET A 505 -6.16 19.74 -11.41
N LEU A 506 -5.41 20.76 -11.82
CA LEU A 506 -3.95 20.67 -12.00
C LEU A 506 -3.24 20.35 -10.69
N ALA A 507 -3.63 20.98 -9.58
CA ALA A 507 -3.03 20.68 -8.28
C ALA A 507 -3.26 19.22 -7.88
N GLY A 508 -4.46 18.69 -8.09
CA GLY A 508 -4.75 17.26 -7.86
C GLY A 508 -3.99 16.33 -8.80
N GLN A 509 -3.87 16.68 -10.08
CA GLN A 509 -3.11 15.89 -11.07
C GLN A 509 -1.64 15.79 -10.68
N VAL A 510 -1.01 16.92 -10.30
CA VAL A 510 0.39 16.93 -9.85
C VAL A 510 0.53 16.13 -8.55
N THR A 511 -0.31 16.35 -7.56
CA THR A 511 -0.23 15.62 -6.28
C THR A 511 -0.42 14.11 -6.47
N LEU A 512 -1.41 13.68 -7.28
CA LEU A 512 -1.59 12.27 -7.63
C LEU A 512 -0.40 11.72 -8.41
N ALA A 513 0.18 12.49 -9.35
CA ALA A 513 1.35 12.09 -10.11
C ALA A 513 2.54 11.78 -9.17
N LEU A 514 2.79 12.65 -8.19
CA LEU A 514 3.85 12.45 -7.19
C LEU A 514 3.64 11.18 -6.37
N MET A 515 2.39 10.87 -6.01
CA MET A 515 2.06 9.67 -5.24
C MET A 515 2.24 8.37 -6.06
N VAL A 516 1.90 8.36 -7.36
CA VAL A 516 2.03 7.14 -8.19
C VAL A 516 3.41 6.99 -8.83
N LEU A 517 4.21 8.06 -8.86
CA LEU A 517 5.56 8.08 -9.42
C LEU A 517 6.47 6.93 -8.92
N PRO A 518 6.53 6.59 -7.62
CA PRO A 518 7.40 5.52 -7.13
C PRO A 518 7.02 4.15 -7.68
N THR A 519 5.71 3.90 -7.82
CA THR A 519 5.18 2.67 -8.41
C THR A 519 5.58 2.55 -9.89
N VAL A 520 5.48 3.65 -10.65
CA VAL A 520 5.92 3.68 -12.05
C VAL A 520 7.42 3.40 -12.16
N ILE A 521 8.25 4.05 -11.33
CA ILE A 521 9.71 3.86 -11.35
C ILE A 521 10.07 2.40 -11.08
N ARG A 522 9.52 1.80 -10.02
CA ARG A 522 9.84 0.43 -9.61
C ARG A 522 9.40 -0.60 -10.65
N THR A 523 8.18 -0.49 -11.15
CA THR A 523 7.65 -1.42 -12.16
C THR A 523 8.40 -1.32 -13.49
N ALA A 524 8.79 -0.11 -13.90
CA ALA A 524 9.63 0.08 -15.07
C ALA A 524 11.06 -0.46 -14.86
N GLU A 525 11.65 -0.25 -13.68
CA GLU A 525 12.98 -0.77 -13.33
C GLU A 525 13.00 -2.31 -13.34
N GLU A 526 11.98 -2.96 -12.76
CA GLU A 526 11.83 -4.42 -12.79
C GLU A 526 11.67 -4.96 -14.21
N SER A 527 10.85 -4.30 -15.03
CA SER A 527 10.66 -4.68 -16.43
C SER A 527 11.97 -4.60 -17.22
N LEU A 528 12.73 -3.51 -17.07
CA LEU A 528 14.02 -3.34 -17.75
C LEU A 528 15.06 -4.37 -17.28
N LYS A 529 15.12 -4.67 -15.97
CA LYS A 529 16.04 -5.67 -15.41
C LYS A 529 15.74 -7.10 -15.85
N SER A 530 14.50 -7.39 -16.24
CA SER A 530 14.11 -8.73 -16.72
C SER A 530 14.74 -9.09 -18.07
N ILE A 531 15.20 -8.09 -18.83
CA ILE A 531 15.81 -8.31 -20.14
C ILE A 531 17.21 -8.91 -19.97
N PRO A 532 17.58 -9.99 -20.69
CA PRO A 532 18.92 -10.59 -20.60
C PRO A 532 20.05 -9.62 -20.92
N GLN A 533 21.16 -9.72 -20.17
CA GLN A 533 22.34 -8.88 -20.39
C GLN A 533 23.01 -9.16 -21.76
N SER A 534 22.92 -10.38 -22.27
CA SER A 534 23.48 -10.78 -23.58
C SER A 534 22.92 -9.96 -24.74
N LEU A 535 21.65 -9.51 -24.69
CA LEU A 535 21.06 -8.65 -25.71
C LEU A 535 21.70 -7.25 -25.72
N ARG A 536 22.05 -6.73 -24.54
CA ARG A 536 22.74 -5.43 -24.41
C ARG A 536 24.15 -5.50 -24.97
N GLU A 537 24.88 -6.53 -24.56
CA GLU A 537 26.26 -6.78 -24.98
C GLU A 537 26.34 -7.03 -26.48
N GLY A 538 25.42 -7.81 -27.05
CA GLY A 538 25.34 -8.06 -28.49
C GLY A 538 25.08 -6.79 -29.30
N SER A 539 24.17 -5.93 -28.85
CA SER A 539 23.88 -4.64 -29.49
C SER A 539 25.10 -3.71 -29.49
N LEU A 540 25.76 -3.57 -28.33
CA LEU A 540 26.96 -2.74 -28.19
C LEU A 540 28.14 -3.30 -29.01
N ALA A 541 28.28 -4.62 -29.10
CA ALA A 541 29.32 -5.27 -29.91
C ALA A 541 29.16 -5.01 -31.42
N LEU A 542 27.93 -4.75 -31.89
CA LEU A 542 27.63 -4.34 -33.26
C LEU A 542 27.90 -2.84 -33.52
N GLY A 543 28.48 -2.12 -32.56
CA GLY A 543 28.79 -0.69 -32.67
C GLY A 543 27.60 0.23 -32.40
N ALA A 544 26.48 -0.29 -31.87
CA ALA A 544 25.35 0.55 -31.48
C ALA A 544 25.71 1.41 -30.26
N THR A 545 25.19 2.63 -30.22
CA THR A 545 25.33 3.49 -29.04
C THR A 545 24.48 2.98 -27.88
N GLN A 546 24.72 3.48 -26.66
CA GLN A 546 23.93 3.08 -25.48
C GLN A 546 22.46 3.45 -25.66
N TRP A 547 22.16 4.65 -26.18
CA TRP A 547 20.79 5.03 -26.49
C TRP A 547 20.15 4.17 -27.58
N GLN A 548 20.89 3.79 -28.62
CA GLN A 548 20.37 2.90 -29.65
C GLN A 548 20.03 1.52 -29.07
N THR A 549 20.91 0.99 -28.22
CA THR A 549 20.68 -0.25 -27.49
C THR A 549 19.44 -0.15 -26.60
N ILE A 550 19.31 0.92 -25.83
CA ILE A 550 18.14 1.15 -24.97
C ILE A 550 16.87 1.25 -25.82
N GLY A 551 16.82 2.16 -26.78
CA GLY A 551 15.61 2.47 -27.54
C GLY A 551 15.16 1.39 -28.51
N ARG A 552 16.09 0.58 -29.04
CA ARG A 552 15.78 -0.43 -30.08
C ARG A 552 15.83 -1.87 -29.60
N VAL A 553 16.59 -2.16 -28.53
CA VAL A 553 16.82 -3.55 -28.08
C VAL A 553 16.23 -3.81 -26.70
N VAL A 554 16.38 -2.88 -25.76
CA VAL A 554 15.94 -3.09 -24.37
C VAL A 554 14.50 -2.63 -24.14
N LEU A 555 14.15 -1.43 -24.61
CA LEU A 555 12.86 -0.82 -24.32
C LEU A 555 11.70 -1.60 -24.95
N PRO A 556 11.72 -2.00 -26.24
CA PRO A 556 10.57 -2.67 -26.85
C PRO A 556 10.15 -3.97 -26.14
N PRO A 557 11.07 -4.89 -25.78
CA PRO A 557 10.71 -6.07 -24.97
C PRO A 557 10.26 -5.75 -23.55
N ALA A 558 10.66 -4.60 -22.98
CA ALA A 558 10.27 -4.15 -21.65
C ALA A 558 8.92 -3.40 -21.62
N VAL A 559 8.41 -2.92 -22.77
CA VAL A 559 7.14 -2.18 -22.86
C VAL A 559 5.97 -2.91 -22.19
N PRO A 560 5.73 -4.22 -22.37
CA PRO A 560 4.58 -4.89 -21.77
C PRO A 560 4.60 -4.87 -20.23
N GLY A 561 5.79 -4.98 -19.62
CA GLY A 561 5.95 -4.87 -18.17
C GLY A 561 5.76 -3.42 -17.69
N ILE A 562 6.29 -2.44 -18.43
CA ILE A 562 6.11 -1.01 -18.13
C ILE A 562 4.62 -0.64 -18.21
N LEU A 563 3.91 -1.09 -19.25
CA LEU A 563 2.47 -0.87 -19.42
C LEU A 563 1.66 -1.52 -18.30
N THR A 564 2.05 -2.71 -17.86
CA THR A 564 1.42 -3.35 -16.70
C THR A 564 1.56 -2.45 -15.46
N GLY A 565 2.76 -1.96 -15.18
CA GLY A 565 3.01 -1.02 -14.09
C GLY A 565 2.22 0.29 -14.19
N ALA A 566 2.17 0.88 -15.38
CA ALA A 566 1.39 2.09 -15.65
C ALA A 566 -0.10 1.90 -15.32
N ILE A 567 -0.65 0.74 -15.66
CA ILE A 567 -2.07 0.44 -15.44
C ILE A 567 -2.37 0.17 -13.96
N LEU A 568 -1.45 -0.48 -13.24
CA LEU A 568 -1.54 -0.58 -11.77
C LEU A 568 -1.55 0.82 -11.12
N SER A 569 -0.70 1.73 -11.61
CA SER A 569 -0.68 3.13 -11.17
C SER A 569 -1.97 3.88 -11.51
N ILE A 570 -2.58 3.62 -12.68
CA ILE A 570 -3.90 4.18 -13.06
C ILE A 570 -4.97 3.73 -12.05
N GLY A 571 -5.06 2.43 -11.76
CA GLY A 571 -6.03 1.88 -10.81
C GLY A 571 -5.86 2.48 -9.41
N ARG A 572 -4.61 2.60 -8.96
CA ARG A 572 -4.27 3.27 -7.69
C ARG A 572 -4.71 4.73 -7.70
N ALA A 573 -4.34 5.52 -8.72
CA ALA A 573 -4.73 6.93 -8.80
C ALA A 573 -6.26 7.12 -8.81
N ALA A 574 -7.00 6.26 -9.52
CA ALA A 574 -8.44 6.35 -9.63
C ALA A 574 -9.18 6.08 -8.30
N GLY A 575 -8.59 5.24 -7.46
CA GLY A 575 -9.17 4.86 -6.16
C GLY A 575 -8.72 5.72 -4.97
N GLU A 576 -7.78 6.66 -5.16
CA GLU A 576 -7.17 7.42 -4.07
C GLU A 576 -7.91 8.73 -3.82
N THR A 577 -8.31 8.96 -2.57
CA THR A 577 -9.09 10.15 -2.17
C THR A 577 -8.25 11.16 -1.39
N ALA A 578 -7.38 10.69 -0.49
CA ALA A 578 -6.61 11.54 0.41
C ALA A 578 -5.74 12.60 -0.32
N PRO A 579 -5.04 12.27 -1.43
CA PRO A 579 -4.21 13.26 -2.12
C PRO A 579 -5.01 14.36 -2.82
N ILE A 580 -6.28 14.10 -3.16
CA ILE A 580 -7.13 14.99 -3.96
C ILE A 580 -8.12 15.80 -3.12
N MET A 581 -8.41 15.35 -1.89
CA MET A 581 -9.41 15.94 -1.00
C MET A 581 -9.16 17.43 -0.71
N PHE A 582 -7.88 17.84 -0.56
CA PHE A 582 -7.52 19.24 -0.28
C PHE A 582 -6.97 19.99 -1.49
N THR A 583 -6.74 19.29 -2.62
CA THR A 583 -5.99 19.86 -3.74
C THR A 583 -6.85 20.14 -4.96
N ALA A 584 -7.85 19.30 -5.25
CA ALA A 584 -8.61 19.41 -6.48
C ALA A 584 -10.12 19.30 -6.30
N VAL A 585 -10.59 18.56 -5.30
CA VAL A 585 -11.97 18.07 -5.33
C VAL A 585 -12.94 18.97 -4.60
N VAL A 586 -14.10 19.18 -5.22
CA VAL A 586 -15.27 19.80 -4.59
C VAL A 586 -16.38 18.78 -4.39
N PHE A 587 -17.20 18.99 -3.36
CA PHE A 587 -18.29 18.07 -3.02
C PHE A 587 -19.34 17.94 -4.12
N SER A 588 -19.84 19.08 -4.63
CA SER A 588 -20.90 19.10 -5.63
C SER A 588 -20.70 20.26 -6.59
N SER A 589 -20.56 19.92 -7.86
CA SER A 589 -20.62 20.85 -9.00
C SER A 589 -21.58 20.26 -10.03
N ARG A 590 -22.41 21.11 -10.63
CA ARG A 590 -23.30 20.69 -11.73
C ARG A 590 -22.62 20.73 -13.09
N PHE A 591 -21.47 21.40 -13.19
CA PHE A 591 -20.76 21.66 -14.44
C PHE A 591 -19.42 20.94 -14.45
N LEU A 592 -18.97 20.59 -15.66
CA LEU A 592 -17.61 20.12 -15.88
C LEU A 592 -16.63 21.29 -15.74
N PRO A 593 -15.37 21.04 -15.35
CA PRO A 593 -14.35 22.08 -15.35
C PRO A 593 -14.09 22.55 -16.78
N ASP A 594 -14.04 23.87 -16.98
CA ASP A 594 -13.72 24.49 -18.28
C ASP A 594 -12.20 24.69 -18.43
N SER A 595 -11.48 24.77 -17.30
CA SER A 595 -10.04 24.99 -17.21
C SER A 595 -9.36 23.95 -16.32
N VAL A 596 -8.05 23.74 -16.54
CA VAL A 596 -7.21 22.93 -15.65
C VAL A 596 -7.01 23.56 -14.27
N PHE A 597 -7.31 24.85 -14.13
CA PHE A 597 -7.25 25.57 -12.87
C PHE A 597 -8.57 25.51 -12.09
N ASP A 598 -9.64 24.94 -12.68
CA ASP A 598 -10.90 24.79 -11.99
C ASP A 598 -10.89 23.54 -11.09
N PRO A 599 -11.58 23.56 -9.94
CA PRO A 599 -11.81 22.36 -9.15
C PRO A 599 -12.70 21.37 -9.90
N VAL A 600 -12.64 20.10 -9.49
CA VAL A 600 -13.30 19.00 -10.19
C VAL A 600 -14.03 18.08 -9.22
N MET A 601 -15.06 17.37 -9.67
CA MET A 601 -15.65 16.29 -8.86
C MET A 601 -14.91 14.97 -9.10
N ALA A 602 -14.77 14.14 -8.08
CA ALA A 602 -14.15 12.82 -8.22
C ALA A 602 -15.03 11.76 -7.55
N LEU A 603 -15.25 10.62 -8.22
CA LEU A 603 -15.99 9.48 -7.71
C LEU A 603 -15.59 9.05 -6.28
N PRO A 604 -14.29 8.88 -5.95
CA PRO A 604 -13.93 8.41 -4.62
C PRO A 604 -14.31 9.41 -3.52
N TYR A 605 -14.12 10.72 -3.74
CA TYR A 605 -14.54 11.74 -2.77
C TYR A 605 -16.06 11.91 -2.72
N HIS A 606 -16.74 11.82 -3.87
CA HIS A 606 -18.19 11.87 -3.92
C HIS A 606 -18.83 10.74 -3.13
N LEU A 607 -18.31 9.50 -3.27
CA LEU A 607 -18.75 8.35 -2.47
C LEU A 607 -18.54 8.60 -0.98
N PHE A 608 -17.37 9.13 -0.59
CA PHE A 608 -17.08 9.45 0.80
C PHE A 608 -18.13 10.40 1.38
N ILE A 609 -18.36 11.56 0.75
CA ILE A 609 -19.31 12.55 1.28
C ILE A 609 -20.74 12.03 1.27
N LEU A 610 -21.14 11.30 0.21
CA LEU A 610 -22.46 10.65 0.22
C LEU A 610 -22.59 9.70 1.40
N ALA A 611 -21.57 8.87 1.66
CA ALA A 611 -21.60 7.90 2.75
C ALA A 611 -21.69 8.58 4.13
N THR A 612 -20.90 9.62 4.39
CA THR A 612 -20.74 10.21 5.73
C THR A 612 -21.62 11.42 6.01
N ASN A 613 -21.88 12.28 5.02
CA ASN A 613 -22.50 13.61 5.26
C ASN A 613 -23.90 13.74 4.66
N VAL A 614 -24.34 12.80 3.80
CA VAL A 614 -25.64 12.88 3.11
C VAL A 614 -26.57 11.74 3.55
N PRO A 615 -27.42 11.95 4.57
CA PRO A 615 -28.47 10.99 4.92
C PRO A 615 -29.47 10.81 3.77
N GLY A 616 -30.02 9.60 3.63
CA GLY A 616 -31.07 9.28 2.66
C GLY A 616 -30.60 8.96 1.22
N ALA A 617 -29.31 9.15 0.88
CA ALA A 617 -28.78 8.89 -0.46
C ALA A 617 -28.43 7.40 -0.73
N SER A 618 -29.16 6.44 -0.17
CA SER A 618 -28.75 5.02 -0.17
C SER A 618 -28.52 4.44 -1.56
N ALA A 619 -29.42 4.70 -2.52
CA ALA A 619 -29.26 4.24 -3.90
C ALA A 619 -28.01 4.85 -4.57
N ASN A 620 -27.85 6.18 -4.50
CA ASN A 620 -26.73 6.88 -5.12
C ASN A 620 -25.38 6.51 -4.50
N LYS A 621 -25.31 6.23 -3.19
CA LYS A 621 -24.10 5.73 -2.53
C LYS A 621 -23.64 4.40 -3.13
N TYR A 622 -24.53 3.41 -3.19
CA TYR A 622 -24.22 2.09 -3.77
C TYR A 622 -23.94 2.15 -5.27
N GLY A 623 -24.70 2.96 -6.03
CA GLY A 623 -24.46 3.21 -7.45
C GLY A 623 -23.08 3.82 -7.69
N THR A 624 -22.68 4.82 -6.91
CA THR A 624 -21.35 5.46 -7.01
C THR A 624 -20.23 4.46 -6.67
N ALA A 625 -20.39 3.66 -5.61
CA ALA A 625 -19.44 2.62 -5.24
C ALA A 625 -19.25 1.58 -6.36
N LEU A 626 -20.35 1.13 -6.97
CA LEU A 626 -20.31 0.18 -8.08
C LEU A 626 -19.65 0.78 -9.32
N VAL A 627 -19.97 2.02 -9.70
CA VAL A 627 -19.32 2.68 -10.85
C VAL A 627 -17.83 2.89 -10.63
N LEU A 628 -17.43 3.32 -9.44
CA LEU A 628 -16.02 3.44 -9.08
C LEU A 628 -15.30 2.08 -9.15
N LEU A 629 -15.90 1.03 -8.60
CA LEU A 629 -15.37 -0.33 -8.67
C LEU A 629 -15.24 -0.82 -10.12
N LEU A 630 -16.27 -0.64 -10.94
CA LEU A 630 -16.25 -1.02 -12.37
C LEU A 630 -15.21 -0.24 -13.16
N LEU A 631 -15.04 1.04 -12.89
CA LEU A 631 -14.03 1.89 -13.54
C LEU A 631 -12.62 1.38 -13.22
N VAL A 632 -12.34 1.07 -11.95
CA VAL A 632 -11.03 0.56 -11.53
C VAL A 632 -10.78 -0.84 -12.09
N ILE A 633 -11.75 -1.76 -11.96
CA ILE A 633 -11.67 -3.11 -12.55
C ILE A 633 -11.51 -3.03 -14.07
N GLY A 634 -12.16 -2.07 -14.72
CA GLY A 634 -12.02 -1.81 -16.15
C GLY A 634 -10.57 -1.51 -16.52
N PHE A 635 -9.89 -0.63 -15.77
CA PHE A 635 -8.46 -0.39 -15.96
C PHE A 635 -7.62 -1.65 -15.78
N TYR A 636 -7.83 -2.42 -14.71
CA TYR A 636 -7.12 -3.69 -14.49
C TYR A 636 -7.35 -4.71 -15.61
N SER A 637 -8.58 -4.82 -16.11
CA SER A 637 -8.95 -5.76 -17.19
C SER A 637 -8.26 -5.40 -18.50
N VAL A 638 -8.19 -4.11 -18.84
CA VAL A 638 -7.42 -3.62 -20.00
C VAL A 638 -5.95 -4.00 -19.85
N ALA A 639 -5.36 -3.91 -18.65
CA ALA A 639 -3.99 -4.37 -18.38
C ALA A 639 -3.77 -5.83 -18.75
N ILE A 640 -4.67 -6.71 -18.30
CA ILE A 640 -4.55 -8.15 -18.51
C ILE A 640 -4.66 -8.48 -20.00
N VAL A 641 -5.59 -7.83 -20.71
CA VAL A 641 -5.77 -8.03 -22.16
C VAL A 641 -4.55 -7.56 -22.93
N VAL A 642 -4.08 -6.34 -22.69
CA VAL A 642 -2.90 -5.76 -23.36
C VAL A 642 -1.67 -6.63 -23.11
N ARG A 643 -1.41 -7.02 -21.87
CA ARG A 643 -0.29 -7.91 -21.52
C ARG A 643 -0.35 -9.24 -22.26
N THR A 644 -1.54 -9.82 -22.39
CA THR A 644 -1.73 -11.10 -23.07
C THR A 644 -1.47 -10.99 -24.57
N GLN A 645 -1.96 -9.93 -25.21
CA GLN A 645 -1.73 -9.66 -26.63
C GLN A 645 -0.23 -9.48 -26.94
N PHE A 646 0.47 -8.64 -26.18
CA PHE A 646 1.90 -8.40 -26.39
C PHE A 646 2.75 -9.66 -26.13
N ARG A 647 2.43 -10.45 -25.09
CA ARG A 647 3.15 -11.71 -24.82
C ARG A 647 2.99 -12.71 -25.96
N ASN A 648 1.83 -12.77 -26.59
CA ASN A 648 1.59 -13.65 -27.73
C ASN A 648 2.35 -13.18 -28.98
N ASN A 649 2.46 -11.87 -29.19
CA ASN A 649 3.21 -11.30 -30.32
C ASN A 649 4.74 -11.45 -30.18
N MET A 650 5.27 -11.59 -28.96
CA MET A 650 6.71 -11.79 -28.72
C MET A 650 7.12 -13.27 -28.61
N ARG A 651 6.20 -14.22 -28.76
CA ARG A 651 6.51 -15.67 -28.80
C ARG A 651 6.97 -16.17 -30.18
N VAL A 652 7.51 -15.27 -31.01
CA VAL A 652 8.07 -15.60 -32.34
C VAL A 652 9.51 -16.05 -32.21
#